data_AF-A0AA37CJS8-F1
#
_entry.id   AF-A0AA37CJS8-F1
#
_cell.length_a   1.000
_cell.length_b   1.000
_cell.length_c   1.000
_cell.angle_alpha   90.00
_cell.angle_beta   90.00
_cell.angle_gamma   90.00
#
_symmetry.space_group_name_H-M   'P 1'
#
loop_
_entity.id
_entity.type
_entity.pdbx_description
1 polymer ?
#
loop_
_entity_poly.entity_id
_entity_poly.type
_entity_poly.pdbx_seq_one_letter_code
_entity_poly.pdbx_strand_id
1 'polypeptide(L)'
;MNDLAVLPTPSKVFRSLLTATGYRPCLEGKGFGRDLDHLALEERSGSNFDLLENCQAQWLRTIRDDAGADWSNLAESAWNRHSNVLRSLARKADTTGMIQDRARPAIFRMLVIPEISGFVRRVHQELPLLDIRQWWDSPFATWLITAQQQSSLSAQKLLERLANHVDLDERTLERWQQGNAIGKSLWPYRDTVMALVGDCQLPRQQIERLSGWLIMVVAIQSLPADLRDTVKRDFFMHGQLPLRTEEQFIALLKREAADRHSLPVRDQIAPVLNDIQRLFATAVANHKAIYDRLDWLRSLCERTSPEVYAAHEYLWRWFSARLAANLGEKDNALKLYASACHSAWWRAGSHQHPLIHEALCYAVGVGDQVQANHYWDKCFLLGLNNLPKRELDEQAMRLISFEFERLFAPQKATQRIPPAVRYVVGPFVLSPKDLANPNRKRAQADGRVRYTPLMDAVLLGTLEDVKKLVLAGGDPNIFIPESGENALIMALRRAHDRKDPEILQYLLTLDIAPETANRPASSKRETPLQIAMNMVDAKVVERLIALGADIEQPCFNSPSALVYAMALLHDSIHLNDPAQLKAYLEGRVPADSFDAKSGAILDCELSAQRHSWHAMLADPQKKLIFEAVKQHYYRTTDEHREVVMALLNKRADPNRRYPDFNGHRDLWTPTLFAAQLGDLDVIKAMIAAGGNPWLSLDEDSPRDEKNALWVAVSYKRHSVVEYLLTLLPERATN
;
A
#
# COMPACT_ATOMS: atom_id res chain seq x y z
N MET A 1 -20.60 -23.50 -1.10
CA MET A 1 -20.96 -22.43 -0.14
C MET A 1 -21.34 -21.22 -0.97
N ASN A 2 -22.60 -20.80 -0.88
CA ASN A 2 -23.17 -19.78 -1.76
C ASN A 2 -22.40 -18.47 -1.58
N ASP A 3 -21.93 -17.92 -2.70
CA ASP A 3 -21.36 -16.59 -2.75
C ASP A 3 -22.41 -15.63 -2.17
N LEU A 4 -22.18 -15.01 -1.02
CA LEU A 4 -23.15 -14.09 -0.40
C LEU A 4 -22.98 -12.66 -0.91
N ALA A 5 -21.82 -12.36 -1.49
CA ALA A 5 -21.52 -11.04 -2.05
C ALA A 5 -22.12 -10.92 -3.46
N VAL A 6 -22.68 -9.75 -3.77
CA VAL A 6 -23.16 -9.45 -5.12
C VAL A 6 -22.07 -8.77 -5.96
N LEU A 7 -21.24 -7.95 -5.32
CA LEU A 7 -20.03 -7.42 -5.96
C LEU A 7 -18.99 -8.55 -6.07
N PRO A 8 -18.41 -8.78 -7.26
CA PRO A 8 -17.32 -9.72 -7.38
C PRO A 8 -16.08 -9.16 -6.69
N THR A 9 -15.31 -10.03 -6.03
CA THR A 9 -14.01 -9.64 -5.47
C THR A 9 -12.98 -9.45 -6.60
N PRO A 10 -11.96 -8.59 -6.43
CA PRO A 10 -10.87 -8.45 -7.40
C PRO A 10 -10.27 -9.82 -7.77
N SER A 11 -10.06 -10.71 -6.80
CA SER A 11 -9.58 -12.07 -7.04
C SER A 11 -10.43 -12.88 -8.02
N LYS A 12 -11.77 -12.83 -7.88
CA LYS A 12 -12.70 -13.49 -8.81
C LYS A 12 -12.68 -12.88 -10.20
N VAL A 13 -12.63 -11.54 -10.28
CA VAL A 13 -12.53 -10.83 -11.56
C VAL A 13 -11.22 -11.17 -12.24
N PHE A 14 -10.10 -11.21 -11.51
CA PHE A 14 -8.77 -11.53 -12.03
C PHE A 14 -8.73 -12.94 -12.65
N ARG A 15 -9.23 -13.95 -11.93
CA ARG A 15 -9.36 -15.32 -12.45
C ARG A 15 -10.20 -15.37 -13.72
N SER A 16 -11.31 -14.64 -13.75
CA SER A 16 -12.22 -14.58 -14.89
C SER A 16 -11.55 -13.92 -16.10
N LEU A 17 -10.79 -12.85 -15.86
CA LEU A 17 -10.02 -12.13 -16.86
C LEU A 17 -8.95 -13.01 -17.49
N LEU A 18 -8.17 -13.75 -16.69
CA LEU A 18 -7.15 -14.69 -17.20
C LEU A 18 -7.74 -15.80 -18.07
N THR A 19 -8.95 -16.26 -17.72
CA THR A 19 -9.67 -17.27 -18.49
C THR A 19 -10.17 -16.68 -19.81
N ALA A 20 -10.82 -15.52 -19.76
CA ALA A 20 -11.36 -14.82 -20.93
C ALA A 20 -10.26 -14.41 -21.93
N THR A 21 -9.10 -13.98 -21.44
CA THR A 21 -7.96 -13.54 -22.26
C THR A 21 -7.02 -14.69 -22.66
N GLY A 22 -7.31 -15.94 -22.28
CA GLY A 22 -6.48 -17.10 -22.63
C GLY A 22 -5.12 -17.19 -21.93
N TYR A 23 -4.85 -16.36 -20.92
CA TYR A 23 -3.58 -16.34 -20.17
C TYR A 23 -3.51 -17.33 -19.00
N ARG A 24 -4.61 -18.02 -18.67
CA ARG A 24 -4.63 -19.02 -17.57
C ARG A 24 -3.50 -20.08 -17.67
N PRO A 25 -3.23 -20.71 -18.83
CA PRO A 25 -2.16 -21.70 -18.96
C PRO A 25 -0.76 -21.15 -18.63
N CYS A 26 -0.52 -19.85 -18.84
CA CYS A 26 0.76 -19.22 -18.50
C CYS A 26 1.05 -19.30 -17.00
N LEU A 27 0.05 -18.94 -16.19
CA LEU A 27 0.19 -18.96 -14.74
C LEU A 27 0.20 -20.40 -14.21
N GLU A 28 -0.55 -21.32 -14.83
CA GLU A 28 -0.48 -22.75 -14.53
C GLU A 28 0.93 -23.32 -14.77
N GLY A 29 1.55 -22.99 -15.92
CA GLY A 29 2.92 -23.39 -16.25
C GLY A 29 3.99 -22.82 -15.30
N LYS A 30 3.69 -21.70 -14.63
CA LYS A 30 4.53 -21.09 -13.57
C LYS A 30 4.22 -21.61 -12.16
N GLY A 31 3.33 -22.60 -12.02
CA GLY A 31 2.97 -23.23 -10.74
C GLY A 31 1.79 -22.59 -10.00
N PHE A 32 1.15 -21.56 -10.55
CA PHE A 32 0.06 -20.83 -9.89
C PHE A 32 -1.35 -21.37 -10.18
N GLY A 33 -1.49 -22.54 -10.82
CA GLY A 33 -2.81 -23.06 -11.24
C GLY A 33 -3.82 -23.22 -10.10
N ARG A 34 -3.44 -23.97 -9.05
CA ARG A 34 -4.25 -24.12 -7.83
C ARG A 34 -4.39 -22.80 -7.08
N ASP A 35 -3.36 -21.98 -7.16
CA ASP A 35 -3.32 -20.69 -6.47
C ASP A 35 -4.37 -19.72 -7.00
N LEU A 36 -4.63 -19.71 -8.31
CA LEU A 36 -5.72 -18.93 -8.89
C LEU A 36 -7.11 -19.36 -8.41
N ASP A 37 -7.30 -20.66 -8.21
CA ASP A 37 -8.56 -21.20 -7.72
C ASP A 37 -8.76 -20.85 -6.24
N HIS A 38 -7.73 -21.06 -5.40
CA HIS A 38 -7.73 -20.65 -4.00
C HIS A 38 -7.91 -19.14 -3.83
N LEU A 39 -7.27 -18.34 -4.70
CA LEU A 39 -7.35 -16.89 -4.68
C LEU A 39 -8.77 -16.41 -4.95
N ALA A 40 -9.44 -16.99 -5.95
CA ALA A 40 -10.83 -16.64 -6.27
C ALA A 40 -11.82 -17.00 -5.16
N LEU A 41 -11.47 -17.95 -4.31
CA LEU A 41 -12.23 -18.32 -3.12
C LEU A 41 -11.71 -17.62 -1.84
N GLU A 42 -10.60 -16.88 -1.95
CA GLU A 42 -9.88 -16.25 -0.83
C GLU A 42 -9.58 -17.24 0.32
N GLU A 43 -9.25 -18.48 -0.01
CA GLU A 43 -9.11 -19.59 0.95
C GLU A 43 -7.87 -19.48 1.85
N ARG A 44 -6.82 -18.77 1.44
CA ARG A 44 -5.59 -18.68 2.23
C ARG A 44 -5.76 -17.74 3.42
N SER A 45 -5.37 -18.18 4.61
CA SER A 45 -5.34 -17.31 5.79
C SER A 45 -4.13 -16.37 5.73
N GLY A 46 -4.36 -15.10 5.42
CA GLY A 46 -3.38 -14.02 5.64
C GLY A 46 -2.40 -13.72 4.49
N SER A 47 -2.58 -14.34 3.32
CA SER A 47 -1.68 -14.17 2.16
C SER A 47 -2.40 -14.08 0.80
N ASN A 48 -3.73 -13.86 0.79
CA ASN A 48 -4.47 -13.72 -0.46
C ASN A 48 -4.06 -12.45 -1.21
N PHE A 49 -3.74 -11.37 -0.48
CA PHE A 49 -3.29 -10.14 -1.11
C PHE A 49 -1.97 -10.31 -1.84
N ASP A 50 -0.95 -10.86 -1.17
CA ASP A 50 0.38 -11.09 -1.75
C ASP A 50 0.26 -12.02 -2.96
N LEU A 51 -0.60 -13.03 -2.88
CA LEU A 51 -0.86 -13.93 -3.99
C LEU A 51 -1.51 -13.20 -5.19
N LEU A 52 -2.47 -12.30 -4.95
CA LEU A 52 -3.06 -11.48 -6.00
C LEU A 52 -2.02 -10.59 -6.67
N GLU A 53 -1.19 -9.89 -5.89
CA GLU A 53 -0.13 -9.01 -6.41
C GLU A 53 0.89 -9.80 -7.23
N ASN A 54 1.35 -10.94 -6.73
CA ASN A 54 2.31 -11.80 -7.43
C ASN A 54 1.74 -12.31 -8.76
N CYS A 55 0.51 -12.80 -8.76
CA CYS A 55 -0.16 -13.26 -9.99
C CYS A 55 -0.39 -12.11 -10.98
N GLN A 56 -0.77 -10.92 -10.49
CA GLN A 56 -0.93 -9.72 -11.31
C GLN A 56 0.39 -9.30 -11.95
N ALA A 57 1.48 -9.20 -11.18
CA ALA A 57 2.79 -8.84 -11.69
C ALA A 57 3.27 -9.82 -12.77
N GLN A 58 3.06 -11.12 -12.55
CA GLN A 58 3.39 -12.15 -13.55
C GLN A 58 2.54 -12.04 -14.82
N TRP A 59 1.24 -11.76 -14.69
CA TRP A 59 0.35 -11.55 -15.82
C TRP A 59 0.75 -10.31 -16.64
N LEU A 60 1.02 -9.18 -15.99
CA LEU A 60 1.43 -7.94 -16.66
C LEU A 60 2.78 -8.08 -17.36
N ARG A 61 3.74 -8.78 -16.75
CA ARG A 61 5.01 -9.13 -17.38
C ARG A 61 4.80 -10.00 -18.62
N THR A 62 3.90 -10.98 -18.53
CA THR A 62 3.57 -11.85 -19.65
C THR A 62 2.94 -11.06 -20.81
N ILE A 63 1.98 -10.16 -20.54
CA ILE A 63 1.43 -9.28 -21.58
C ILE A 63 2.54 -8.43 -22.23
N ARG A 64 3.49 -7.93 -21.44
CA ARG A 64 4.60 -7.14 -21.96
C ARG A 64 5.50 -7.97 -22.89
N ASP A 65 5.82 -9.19 -22.51
CA ASP A 65 6.66 -10.09 -23.31
C ASP A 65 5.97 -10.49 -24.63
N ASP A 66 4.63 -10.52 -24.63
CA ASP A 66 3.79 -10.99 -25.73
C ASP A 66 3.41 -9.84 -26.70
N ALA A 67 2.80 -8.78 -26.15
CA ALA A 67 2.22 -7.67 -26.91
C ALA A 67 2.98 -6.35 -26.74
N GLY A 68 4.04 -6.29 -25.93
CA GLY A 68 4.84 -5.08 -25.72
C GLY A 68 4.36 -4.20 -24.55
N ALA A 69 5.15 -3.16 -24.24
CA ALA A 69 4.95 -2.32 -23.06
C ALA A 69 3.61 -1.57 -23.10
N ASP A 70 3.23 -0.96 -24.23
CA ASP A 70 1.98 -0.19 -24.32
C ASP A 70 0.75 -0.99 -23.85
N TRP A 71 0.64 -2.25 -24.28
CA TRP A 71 -0.47 -3.13 -23.90
C TRP A 71 -0.44 -3.51 -22.42
N SER A 72 0.74 -3.82 -21.88
CA SER A 72 0.94 -4.09 -20.46
C SER A 72 0.51 -2.89 -19.60
N ASN A 73 0.86 -1.68 -20.03
CA ASN A 73 0.54 -0.42 -19.34
C ASN A 73 -0.97 -0.14 -19.34
N LEU A 74 -1.62 -0.36 -20.49
CA LEU A 74 -3.07 -0.24 -20.61
C LEU A 74 -3.80 -1.24 -19.71
N ALA A 75 -3.35 -2.50 -19.70
CA ALA A 75 -3.92 -3.56 -18.87
C ALA A 75 -3.76 -3.24 -17.38
N GLU A 76 -2.57 -2.81 -16.95
CA GLU A 76 -2.31 -2.41 -15.57
C GLU A 76 -3.19 -1.23 -15.14
N SER A 77 -3.25 -0.18 -15.97
CA SER A 77 -4.04 1.01 -15.69
C SER A 77 -5.54 0.69 -15.58
N ALA A 78 -6.06 -0.14 -16.49
CA ALA A 78 -7.45 -0.59 -16.45
C ALA A 78 -7.75 -1.47 -15.23
N TRP A 79 -6.84 -2.40 -14.90
CA TRP A 79 -6.95 -3.26 -13.72
C TRP A 79 -6.95 -2.45 -12.42
N ASN A 80 -6.02 -1.50 -12.28
CA ASN A 80 -5.93 -0.65 -11.09
C ASN A 80 -7.20 0.19 -10.92
N ARG A 81 -7.72 0.77 -12.01
CA ARG A 81 -9.01 1.49 -11.99
C ARG A 81 -10.14 0.56 -11.52
N HIS A 82 -10.33 -0.57 -12.18
CA HIS A 82 -11.47 -1.45 -11.93
C HIS A 82 -11.44 -2.03 -10.50
N SER A 83 -10.28 -2.50 -10.06
CA SER A 83 -10.11 -3.05 -8.71
C SER A 83 -10.32 -1.99 -7.62
N ASN A 84 -9.89 -0.74 -7.84
CA ASN A 84 -10.14 0.36 -6.91
C ASN A 84 -11.63 0.75 -6.85
N VAL A 85 -12.33 0.76 -7.98
CA VAL A 85 -13.79 0.95 -8.01
C VAL A 85 -14.49 -0.15 -7.21
N LEU A 86 -14.14 -1.43 -7.42
CA LEU A 86 -14.73 -2.54 -6.65
C LEU A 86 -14.48 -2.41 -5.14
N ARG A 87 -13.24 -2.14 -4.73
CA ARG A 87 -12.87 -1.90 -3.33
C ARG A 87 -13.67 -0.75 -2.73
N SER A 88 -13.82 0.35 -3.46
CA SER A 88 -14.57 1.49 -2.98
C SER A 88 -16.06 1.20 -2.86
N LEU A 89 -16.66 0.55 -3.86
CA LEU A 89 -18.07 0.13 -3.81
C LEU A 89 -18.33 -0.77 -2.61
N ALA A 90 -17.46 -1.76 -2.37
CA ALA A 90 -17.56 -2.63 -1.21
C ALA A 90 -17.49 -1.84 0.12
N ARG A 91 -16.57 -0.87 0.23
CA ARG A 91 -16.41 -0.05 1.44
C ARG A 91 -17.54 0.97 1.67
N LYS A 92 -18.21 1.44 0.63
CA LYS A 92 -19.11 2.59 0.72
C LYS A 92 -20.59 2.27 0.46
N ALA A 93 -20.91 1.15 -0.18
CA ALA A 93 -22.28 0.72 -0.43
C ALA A 93 -22.59 -0.57 0.35
N ASP A 94 -23.62 -0.51 1.19
CA ASP A 94 -24.13 -1.69 1.86
C ASP A 94 -25.02 -2.48 0.89
N THR A 95 -24.60 -3.70 0.58
CA THR A 95 -25.26 -4.63 -0.35
C THR A 95 -25.72 -5.90 0.36
N THR A 96 -25.70 -5.94 1.71
CA THR A 96 -26.08 -7.14 2.47
C THR A 96 -27.55 -7.54 2.24
N GLY A 97 -28.43 -6.58 1.96
CA GLY A 97 -29.84 -6.82 1.62
C GLY A 97 -30.12 -7.16 0.16
N MET A 98 -29.11 -7.20 -0.72
CA MET A 98 -29.34 -7.44 -2.15
C MET A 98 -29.49 -8.93 -2.49
N ILE A 99 -30.55 -9.26 -3.23
CA ILE A 99 -30.78 -10.59 -3.80
C ILE A 99 -29.97 -10.74 -5.09
N GLN A 100 -29.10 -11.75 -5.17
CA GLN A 100 -28.15 -11.93 -6.27
C GLN A 100 -28.79 -11.92 -7.67
N ASP A 101 -29.87 -12.67 -7.88
CA ASP A 101 -30.53 -12.79 -9.18
C ASP A 101 -31.06 -11.44 -9.71
N ARG A 102 -31.44 -10.54 -8.81
CA ARG A 102 -31.91 -9.19 -9.17
C ARG A 102 -30.77 -8.20 -9.32
N ALA A 103 -29.75 -8.33 -8.48
CA ALA A 103 -28.67 -7.37 -8.38
C ALA A 103 -27.59 -7.58 -9.45
N ARG A 104 -27.38 -8.83 -9.90
CA ARG A 104 -26.41 -9.15 -10.96
C ARG A 104 -26.69 -8.39 -12.27
N PRO A 105 -27.92 -8.40 -12.86
CA PRO A 105 -28.22 -7.60 -14.04
C PRO A 105 -28.00 -6.09 -13.86
N ALA A 106 -28.26 -5.56 -12.66
CA ALA A 106 -28.04 -4.15 -12.35
C ALA A 106 -26.55 -3.80 -12.34
N ILE A 107 -25.72 -4.62 -11.69
CA ILE A 107 -24.25 -4.45 -11.66
C ILE A 107 -23.66 -4.59 -13.07
N PHE A 108 -24.15 -5.54 -13.88
CA PHE A 108 -23.71 -5.68 -15.27
C PHE A 108 -23.95 -4.40 -16.07
N ARG A 109 -25.18 -3.87 -16.05
CA ARG A 109 -25.54 -2.64 -16.77
C ARG A 109 -24.83 -1.41 -16.23
N MET A 110 -24.68 -1.34 -14.91
CA MET A 110 -24.09 -0.17 -14.27
C MET A 110 -22.59 -0.11 -14.49
N LEU A 111 -21.87 -1.20 -14.17
CA LEU A 111 -20.42 -1.21 -13.99
C LEU A 111 -19.70 -2.01 -15.09
N VAL A 112 -20.08 -3.28 -15.30
CA VAL A 112 -19.31 -4.19 -16.16
C VAL A 112 -19.36 -3.75 -17.61
N ILE A 113 -20.56 -3.44 -18.13
CA ILE A 113 -20.75 -3.07 -19.54
C ILE A 113 -20.00 -1.77 -19.90
N PRO A 114 -20.15 -0.66 -19.14
CA PRO A 114 -19.41 0.57 -19.43
C PRO A 114 -17.89 0.44 -19.26
N GLU A 115 -17.41 -0.37 -18.31
CA GLU A 115 -15.97 -0.54 -18.12
C GLU A 115 -15.34 -1.34 -19.28
N ILE A 116 -16.02 -2.37 -19.80
CA ILE A 116 -15.55 -3.10 -21.01
C ILE A 116 -15.59 -2.18 -22.24
N SER A 117 -16.71 -1.50 -22.49
CA SER A 117 -16.84 -0.61 -23.65
C SER A 117 -15.84 0.54 -23.61
N GLY A 118 -15.64 1.14 -22.42
CA GLY A 118 -14.67 2.19 -22.17
C GLY A 118 -13.23 1.73 -22.36
N PHE A 119 -12.89 0.53 -21.92
CA PHE A 119 -11.56 -0.05 -22.15
C PHE A 119 -11.29 -0.27 -23.64
N VAL A 120 -12.23 -0.88 -24.38
CA VAL A 120 -12.11 -1.06 -25.84
C VAL A 120 -11.93 0.29 -26.54
N ARG A 121 -12.67 1.33 -26.12
CA ARG A 121 -12.54 2.68 -26.68
C ARG A 121 -11.15 3.26 -26.45
N ARG A 122 -10.62 3.11 -25.23
CA ARG A 122 -9.28 3.56 -24.87
C ARG A 122 -8.21 2.84 -25.71
N VAL A 123 -8.31 1.52 -25.84
CA VAL A 123 -7.41 0.73 -26.69
C VAL A 123 -7.47 1.19 -28.15
N HIS A 124 -8.66 1.44 -28.69
CA HIS A 124 -8.80 1.94 -30.07
C HIS A 124 -8.18 3.33 -30.28
N GLN A 125 -8.22 4.20 -29.26
CA GLN A 125 -7.63 5.54 -29.32
C GLN A 125 -6.11 5.53 -29.16
N GLU A 126 -5.60 4.77 -28.19
CA GLU A 126 -4.16 4.74 -27.87
C GLU A 126 -3.38 3.80 -28.78
N LEU A 127 -3.97 2.67 -29.20
CA LEU A 127 -3.33 1.63 -30.02
C LEU A 127 -4.15 1.29 -31.29
N PRO A 128 -4.41 2.27 -32.18
CA PRO A 128 -5.23 2.06 -33.36
C PRO A 128 -4.63 1.02 -34.30
N LEU A 129 -5.47 0.11 -34.81
CA LEU A 129 -5.09 -0.90 -35.79
C LEU A 129 -6.26 -1.35 -36.68
N LEU A 130 -7.39 -1.72 -36.06
CA LEU A 130 -8.53 -2.35 -36.73
C LEU A 130 -9.66 -1.34 -37.02
N ASP A 131 -10.49 -1.63 -38.04
CA ASP A 131 -11.80 -0.98 -38.19
C ASP A 131 -12.72 -1.43 -37.05
N ILE A 132 -12.92 -0.54 -36.07
CA ILE A 132 -13.65 -0.87 -34.86
C ILE A 132 -15.14 -1.20 -35.12
N ARG A 133 -15.73 -0.69 -36.21
CA ARG A 133 -17.12 -0.98 -36.55
C ARG A 133 -17.27 -2.42 -36.99
N GLN A 134 -16.41 -2.86 -37.91
CA GLN A 134 -16.38 -4.24 -38.40
C GLN A 134 -15.94 -5.22 -37.30
N TRP A 135 -14.99 -4.80 -36.46
CA TRP A 135 -14.48 -5.61 -35.37
C TRP A 135 -15.55 -6.00 -34.37
N TRP A 136 -16.49 -5.12 -34.05
CA TRP A 136 -17.61 -5.47 -33.16
C TRP A 136 -18.54 -6.56 -33.73
N ASP A 137 -18.67 -6.65 -35.04
CA ASP A 137 -19.50 -7.66 -35.71
C ASP A 137 -18.78 -8.99 -35.87
N SER A 138 -17.49 -8.95 -36.23
CA SER A 138 -16.68 -10.14 -36.48
C SER A 138 -15.23 -9.91 -36.03
N PRO A 139 -14.92 -10.04 -34.72
CA PRO A 139 -13.63 -9.64 -34.18
C PRO A 139 -12.44 -10.36 -34.83
N PHE A 140 -12.50 -11.69 -34.91
CA PHE A 140 -11.44 -12.51 -35.50
C PHE A 140 -11.30 -12.29 -37.01
N ALA A 141 -12.41 -12.17 -37.74
CA ALA A 141 -12.38 -11.91 -39.18
C ALA A 141 -11.77 -10.53 -39.50
N THR A 142 -12.11 -9.50 -38.71
CA THR A 142 -11.54 -8.15 -38.87
C THR A 142 -10.04 -8.12 -38.56
N TRP A 143 -9.62 -8.87 -37.52
CA TRP A 143 -8.21 -9.05 -37.22
C TRP A 143 -7.47 -9.75 -38.37
N LEU A 144 -8.06 -10.81 -38.95
CA LEU A 144 -7.51 -11.54 -40.08
C LEU A 144 -7.33 -10.65 -41.32
N ILE A 145 -8.32 -9.80 -41.63
CA ILE A 145 -8.23 -8.82 -42.74
C ILE A 145 -7.05 -7.87 -42.52
N THR A 146 -6.82 -7.42 -41.29
CA THR A 146 -5.71 -6.50 -41.00
C THR A 146 -4.37 -7.21 -41.07
N ALA A 147 -4.28 -8.44 -40.57
CA ALA A 147 -3.09 -9.28 -40.73
C ALA A 147 -2.78 -9.54 -42.22
N GLN A 148 -3.81 -9.74 -43.05
CA GLN A 148 -3.69 -9.87 -44.50
C GLN A 148 -3.09 -8.61 -45.13
N GLN A 149 -3.61 -7.43 -44.77
CA GLN A 149 -3.13 -6.15 -45.30
C GLN A 149 -1.67 -5.86 -44.93
N GLN A 150 -1.24 -6.21 -43.71
CA GLN A 150 0.14 -5.96 -43.26
C GLN A 150 1.14 -6.97 -43.83
N SER A 151 0.76 -8.26 -43.89
CA SER A 151 1.64 -9.33 -44.35
C SER A 151 1.68 -9.51 -45.87
N SER A 152 0.70 -8.95 -46.59
CA SER A 152 0.45 -9.21 -48.02
C SER A 152 0.21 -10.69 -48.39
N LEU A 153 -0.05 -11.56 -47.39
CA LEU A 153 -0.47 -12.95 -47.61
C LEU A 153 -1.98 -13.01 -47.87
N SER A 154 -2.48 -14.11 -48.48
CA SER A 154 -3.93 -14.32 -48.60
C SER A 154 -4.54 -14.77 -47.28
N ALA A 155 -5.83 -14.47 -47.04
CA ALA A 155 -6.55 -14.92 -45.85
C ALA A 155 -6.53 -16.46 -45.72
N GLN A 156 -6.69 -17.19 -46.83
CA GLN A 156 -6.60 -18.64 -46.85
C GLN A 156 -5.22 -19.12 -46.37
N LYS A 157 -4.14 -18.45 -46.78
CA LYS A 157 -2.78 -18.83 -46.34
C LYS A 157 -2.55 -18.60 -44.85
N LEU A 158 -3.06 -17.49 -44.32
CA LEU A 158 -3.00 -17.18 -42.89
C LEU A 158 -3.80 -18.20 -42.07
N LEU A 159 -4.99 -18.58 -42.53
CA LEU A 159 -5.82 -19.61 -41.90
C LEU A 159 -5.16 -20.99 -41.95
N GLU A 160 -4.56 -21.39 -43.07
CA GLU A 160 -3.76 -22.62 -43.16
C GLU A 160 -2.60 -22.63 -42.16
N ARG A 161 -1.86 -21.51 -42.07
CA ARG A 161 -0.74 -21.38 -41.12
C ARG A 161 -1.23 -21.49 -39.67
N LEU A 162 -2.34 -20.85 -39.34
CA LEU A 162 -2.95 -20.96 -38.02
C LEU A 162 -3.42 -22.38 -37.74
N ALA A 163 -4.16 -23.00 -38.66
CA ALA A 163 -4.65 -24.39 -38.54
C ALA A 163 -3.51 -25.36 -38.23
N ASN A 164 -2.39 -25.22 -38.94
CA ASN A 164 -1.20 -26.04 -38.73
C ASN A 164 -0.49 -25.74 -37.41
N HIS A 165 -0.47 -24.48 -36.96
CA HIS A 165 0.21 -24.07 -35.74
C HIS A 165 -0.49 -24.58 -34.47
N VAL A 166 -1.83 -24.56 -34.45
CA VAL A 166 -2.65 -24.92 -33.26
C VAL A 166 -3.48 -26.20 -33.43
N ASP A 167 -3.23 -26.95 -34.50
CA ASP A 167 -3.90 -28.22 -34.85
C ASP A 167 -5.43 -28.11 -34.84
N LEU A 168 -5.97 -27.39 -35.84
CA LEU A 168 -7.39 -27.08 -35.97
C LEU A 168 -7.97 -27.52 -37.32
N ASP A 169 -9.24 -27.91 -37.29
CA ASP A 169 -10.04 -28.14 -38.49
C ASP A 169 -10.63 -26.83 -39.06
N GLU A 170 -10.92 -26.85 -40.36
CA GLU A 170 -11.46 -25.70 -41.10
C GLU A 170 -12.79 -25.19 -40.52
N ARG A 171 -13.66 -26.10 -40.07
CA ARG A 171 -14.97 -25.74 -39.49
C ARG A 171 -14.82 -24.98 -38.18
N THR A 172 -13.81 -25.28 -37.37
CA THR A 172 -13.50 -24.50 -36.17
C THR A 172 -13.09 -23.07 -36.53
N LEU A 173 -12.26 -22.88 -37.55
CA LEU A 173 -11.83 -21.56 -38.02
C LEU A 173 -12.98 -20.76 -38.65
N GLU A 174 -13.88 -21.40 -39.39
CA GLU A 174 -15.11 -20.77 -39.88
C GLU A 174 -15.97 -20.24 -38.72
N ARG A 175 -16.13 -21.04 -37.66
CA ARG A 175 -16.88 -20.62 -36.47
C ARG A 175 -16.22 -19.42 -35.79
N TRP A 176 -14.90 -19.36 -35.73
CA TRP A 176 -14.19 -18.21 -35.15
C TRP A 176 -14.40 -16.94 -35.98
N GLN A 177 -14.37 -17.05 -37.31
CA GLN A 177 -14.69 -15.94 -38.22
C GLN A 177 -16.14 -15.47 -38.07
N GLN A 178 -17.07 -16.38 -37.78
CA GLN A 178 -18.46 -16.07 -37.41
C GLN A 178 -18.63 -15.50 -35.99
N GLY A 179 -17.53 -15.28 -35.26
CA GLY A 179 -17.54 -14.67 -33.93
C GLY A 179 -17.87 -15.63 -32.78
N ASN A 180 -17.78 -16.94 -32.98
CA ASN A 180 -17.90 -17.91 -31.88
C ASN A 180 -16.69 -17.85 -30.93
N ALA A 181 -16.85 -18.35 -29.71
CA ALA A 181 -15.76 -18.41 -28.74
C ALA A 181 -14.54 -19.19 -29.26
N ILE A 182 -13.36 -18.63 -29.04
CA ILE A 182 -12.08 -19.24 -29.37
C ILE A 182 -11.71 -20.20 -28.23
N GLY A 183 -12.08 -21.47 -28.38
CA GLY A 183 -11.95 -22.48 -27.32
C GLY A 183 -10.56 -23.15 -27.20
N LYS A 184 -9.62 -22.82 -28.10
CA LYS A 184 -8.25 -23.34 -28.10
C LYS A 184 -7.28 -22.23 -27.69
N SER A 185 -6.26 -22.58 -26.92
CA SER A 185 -5.28 -21.60 -26.46
C SER A 185 -4.45 -21.11 -27.64
N LEU A 186 -4.44 -19.78 -27.83
CA LEU A 186 -3.57 -19.08 -28.76
C LEU A 186 -2.37 -18.42 -28.05
N TRP A 187 -2.23 -18.65 -26.74
CA TRP A 187 -1.10 -18.16 -25.98
C TRP A 187 0.10 -19.13 -26.13
N PRO A 188 1.34 -18.64 -26.31
CA PRO A 188 1.74 -17.24 -26.45
C PRO A 188 1.25 -16.57 -27.74
N TYR A 189 0.67 -15.37 -27.63
CA TYR A 189 0.02 -14.70 -28.76
C TYR A 189 1.04 -14.22 -29.78
N ARG A 190 2.20 -13.74 -29.34
CA ARG A 190 3.34 -13.37 -30.19
C ARG A 190 3.80 -14.54 -31.03
N ASP A 191 3.93 -15.72 -30.43
CA ASP A 191 4.36 -16.93 -31.13
C ASP A 191 3.33 -17.32 -32.18
N THR A 192 2.04 -17.25 -31.82
CA THR A 192 0.94 -17.45 -32.78
C THR A 192 1.03 -16.45 -33.94
N VAL A 193 1.16 -15.15 -33.67
CA VAL A 193 1.28 -14.13 -34.73
C VAL A 193 2.52 -14.37 -35.59
N MET A 194 3.67 -14.68 -34.98
CA MET A 194 4.91 -14.96 -35.68
C MET A 194 4.83 -16.22 -36.56
N ALA A 195 4.10 -17.26 -36.15
CA ALA A 195 3.84 -18.42 -36.99
C ALA A 195 3.04 -18.07 -38.26
N LEU A 196 2.20 -17.02 -38.19
CA LEU A 196 1.40 -16.57 -39.32
C LEU A 196 2.18 -15.63 -40.24
N VAL A 197 2.92 -14.66 -39.70
CA VAL A 197 3.51 -13.53 -40.46
C VAL A 197 5.02 -13.36 -40.29
N GLY A 198 5.72 -14.28 -39.62
CA GLY A 198 7.14 -14.15 -39.27
C GLY A 198 8.06 -13.99 -40.49
N ASP A 199 7.74 -14.66 -41.59
CA ASP A 199 8.50 -14.56 -42.85
C ASP A 199 8.35 -13.19 -43.55
N CYS A 200 7.35 -12.39 -43.15
CA CYS A 200 7.02 -11.11 -43.77
C CYS A 200 7.86 -9.93 -43.25
N GLN A 201 8.80 -10.16 -42.33
CA GLN A 201 9.72 -9.16 -41.77
C GLN A 201 9.05 -7.89 -41.22
N LEU A 202 7.88 -8.04 -40.59
CA LEU A 202 7.17 -6.90 -40.01
C LEU A 202 7.97 -6.26 -38.86
N PRO A 203 7.94 -4.93 -38.68
CA PRO A 203 8.51 -4.26 -37.53
C PRO A 203 7.94 -4.83 -36.21
N ARG A 204 8.79 -4.90 -35.18
CA ARG A 204 8.40 -5.40 -33.85
C ARG A 204 7.11 -4.77 -33.32
N GLN A 205 6.95 -3.46 -33.49
CA GLN A 205 5.75 -2.74 -33.04
C GLN A 205 4.47 -3.21 -33.74
N GLN A 206 4.53 -3.61 -35.02
CA GLN A 206 3.37 -4.15 -35.74
C GLN A 206 3.00 -5.55 -35.24
N ILE A 207 4.00 -6.39 -34.97
CA ILE A 207 3.80 -7.72 -34.34
C ILE A 207 3.17 -7.55 -32.96
N GLU A 208 3.66 -6.60 -32.15
CA GLU A 208 3.10 -6.23 -30.85
C GLU A 208 1.64 -5.75 -30.95
N ARG A 209 1.34 -4.89 -31.93
CA ARG A 209 -0.04 -4.42 -32.19
C ARG A 209 -0.95 -5.57 -32.62
N LEU A 210 -0.53 -6.43 -33.54
CA LEU A 210 -1.30 -7.61 -33.98
C LEU A 210 -1.55 -8.58 -32.82
N SER A 211 -0.52 -8.86 -32.01
CA SER A 211 -0.61 -9.77 -30.87
C SER A 211 -1.59 -9.24 -29.83
N GLY A 212 -1.51 -7.96 -29.46
CA GLY A 212 -2.41 -7.37 -28.49
C GLY A 212 -3.86 -7.28 -28.96
N TRP A 213 -4.10 -6.99 -30.24
CA TRP A 213 -5.45 -7.04 -30.80
C TRP A 213 -6.00 -8.47 -30.90
N LEU A 214 -5.15 -9.49 -31.07
CA LEU A 214 -5.57 -10.89 -31.00
C LEU A 214 -6.01 -11.29 -29.57
N ILE A 215 -5.32 -10.80 -28.53
CA ILE A 215 -5.78 -10.95 -27.13
C ILE A 215 -7.19 -10.37 -26.97
N MET A 216 -7.44 -9.17 -27.50
CA MET A 216 -8.75 -8.52 -27.44
C MET A 216 -9.83 -9.31 -28.18
N VAL A 217 -9.49 -9.92 -29.32
CA VAL A 217 -10.40 -10.81 -30.06
C VAL A 217 -10.79 -12.02 -29.21
N VAL A 218 -9.82 -12.72 -28.62
CA VAL A 218 -10.10 -13.87 -27.73
C VAL A 218 -10.98 -13.44 -26.56
N ALA A 219 -10.64 -12.32 -25.91
CA ALA A 219 -11.39 -11.80 -24.78
C ALA A 219 -12.85 -11.46 -25.13
N ILE A 220 -13.09 -10.72 -26.22
CA ILE A 220 -14.43 -10.32 -26.62
C ILE A 220 -15.25 -11.51 -27.15
N GLN A 221 -14.65 -12.44 -27.89
CA GLN A 221 -15.35 -13.64 -28.34
C GLN A 221 -15.60 -14.65 -27.22
N SER A 222 -14.94 -14.52 -26.06
CA SER A 222 -15.25 -15.32 -24.88
C SER A 222 -16.56 -14.88 -24.17
N LEU A 223 -17.04 -13.67 -24.45
CA LEU A 223 -18.29 -13.17 -23.88
C LEU A 223 -19.51 -13.84 -24.55
N PRO A 224 -20.60 -14.08 -23.80
CA PRO A 224 -21.88 -14.43 -24.39
C PRO A 224 -22.34 -13.43 -25.45
N ALA A 225 -22.98 -13.90 -26.53
CA ALA A 225 -23.34 -13.06 -27.68
C ALA A 225 -24.25 -11.88 -27.30
N ASP A 226 -25.22 -12.11 -26.41
CA ASP A 226 -26.14 -11.10 -25.88
C ASP A 226 -25.42 -10.02 -25.06
N LEU A 227 -24.41 -10.42 -24.27
CA LEU A 227 -23.57 -9.48 -23.53
C LEU A 227 -22.70 -8.67 -24.50
N ARG A 228 -22.06 -9.32 -25.46
CA ARG A 228 -21.24 -8.65 -26.49
C ARG A 228 -22.06 -7.61 -27.26
N ASP A 229 -23.28 -7.93 -27.67
CA ASP A 229 -24.18 -7.00 -28.36
C ASP A 229 -24.57 -5.81 -27.47
N THR A 230 -24.70 -6.04 -26.17
CA THR A 230 -25.02 -4.96 -25.23
C THR A 230 -23.83 -4.05 -24.99
N VAL A 231 -22.61 -4.60 -24.87
CA VAL A 231 -21.37 -3.80 -24.81
C VAL A 231 -21.15 -3.03 -26.10
N LYS A 232 -21.40 -3.63 -27.27
CA LYS A 232 -21.36 -2.96 -28.57
C LYS A 232 -22.33 -1.78 -28.61
N ARG A 233 -23.58 -1.96 -28.18
CA ARG A 233 -24.58 -0.87 -28.13
C ARG A 233 -24.11 0.24 -27.20
N ASP A 234 -23.62 -0.08 -26.01
CA ASP A 234 -23.08 0.90 -25.07
C ASP A 234 -21.92 1.71 -25.67
N PHE A 235 -20.99 1.02 -26.35
CA PHE A 235 -19.85 1.62 -27.04
C PHE A 235 -20.27 2.71 -28.04
N PHE A 236 -21.33 2.46 -28.84
CA PHE A 236 -21.83 3.41 -29.84
C PHE A 236 -22.79 4.46 -29.27
N MET A 237 -23.58 4.13 -28.24
CA MET A 237 -24.59 5.02 -27.65
C MET A 237 -23.96 6.14 -26.80
N HIS A 238 -22.91 5.83 -26.05
CA HIS A 238 -22.36 6.76 -25.07
C HIS A 238 -21.26 7.70 -25.59
N GLY A 239 -20.97 7.72 -26.90
CA GLY A 239 -20.06 8.68 -27.52
C GLY A 239 -18.70 8.81 -26.82
N GLN A 240 -18.02 9.96 -26.91
CA GLN A 240 -16.78 10.24 -26.17
C GLN A 240 -17.00 10.57 -24.67
N LEU A 241 -18.15 10.18 -24.07
CA LEU A 241 -18.38 10.48 -22.65
C LEU A 241 -17.38 9.74 -21.77
N PRO A 242 -16.82 10.41 -20.74
CA PRO A 242 -15.92 9.76 -19.79
C PRO A 242 -16.65 8.68 -19.01
N LEU A 243 -15.91 7.66 -18.58
CA LEU A 243 -16.43 6.65 -17.66
C LEU A 243 -16.93 7.31 -16.38
N ARG A 244 -17.93 6.70 -15.74
CA ARG A 244 -18.48 7.21 -14.49
C ARG A 244 -17.39 7.34 -13.42
N THR A 245 -17.53 8.35 -12.58
CA THR A 245 -16.67 8.51 -11.40
C THR A 245 -17.06 7.51 -10.33
N GLU A 246 -16.15 7.29 -9.37
CA GLU A 246 -16.39 6.43 -8.22
C GLU A 246 -17.66 6.84 -7.46
N GLU A 247 -17.85 8.13 -7.21
CA GLU A 247 -19.02 8.68 -6.50
C GLU A 247 -20.33 8.39 -7.23
N GLN A 248 -20.32 8.48 -8.56
CA GLN A 248 -21.49 8.18 -9.38
C GLN A 248 -21.87 6.69 -9.29
N PHE A 249 -20.87 5.80 -9.30
CA PHE A 249 -21.13 4.37 -9.09
C PHE A 249 -21.67 4.08 -7.69
N ILE A 250 -21.10 4.69 -6.65
CA ILE A 250 -21.56 4.53 -5.27
C ILE A 250 -23.01 4.99 -5.13
N ALA A 251 -23.35 6.16 -5.69
CA ALA A 251 -24.71 6.70 -5.64
C ALA A 251 -25.72 5.77 -6.33
N LEU A 252 -25.37 5.23 -7.50
CA LEU A 252 -26.23 4.32 -8.23
C LEU A 252 -26.36 2.97 -7.50
N LEU A 253 -25.26 2.41 -7.00
CA LEU A 253 -25.30 1.15 -6.27
C LEU A 253 -26.10 1.29 -4.97
N LYS A 254 -25.98 2.40 -4.23
CA LYS A 254 -26.82 2.67 -3.05
C LYS A 254 -28.30 2.72 -3.39
N ARG A 255 -28.66 3.28 -4.55
CA ARG A 255 -30.06 3.32 -5.03
C ARG A 255 -30.56 1.92 -5.39
N GLU A 256 -29.75 1.12 -6.06
CA GLU A 256 -30.08 -0.28 -6.40
C GLU A 256 -30.12 -1.18 -5.15
N ALA A 257 -29.25 -0.94 -4.18
CA ALA A 257 -29.15 -1.69 -2.94
C ALA A 257 -30.18 -1.28 -1.87
N ALA A 258 -30.98 -0.25 -2.13
CA ALA A 258 -32.11 0.11 -1.30
C ALA A 258 -33.21 -0.96 -1.40
N ASP A 259 -32.98 -2.12 -0.79
CA ASP A 259 -33.97 -3.17 -0.72
C ASP A 259 -35.08 -2.76 0.25
N ARG A 260 -36.26 -2.48 -0.32
CA ARG A 260 -37.43 -2.04 0.43
C ARG A 260 -37.92 -3.06 1.47
N HIS A 261 -37.56 -4.34 1.35
CA HIS A 261 -37.98 -5.39 2.29
C HIS A 261 -37.16 -5.37 3.58
N SER A 262 -35.87 -5.04 3.51
CA SER A 262 -34.99 -4.91 4.68
C SER A 262 -35.13 -3.56 5.42
N LEU A 263 -35.62 -2.51 4.75
CA LEU A 263 -35.76 -1.15 5.33
C LEU A 263 -36.51 -1.12 6.68
N PRO A 264 -37.68 -1.77 6.85
CA PRO A 264 -38.39 -1.72 8.13
C PRO A 264 -37.61 -2.34 9.29
N VAL A 265 -36.80 -3.36 9.02
CA VAL A 265 -35.94 -4.00 10.02
C VAL A 265 -34.74 -3.10 10.31
N ARG A 266 -34.13 -2.51 9.28
CA ARG A 266 -33.05 -1.53 9.44
C ARG A 266 -33.47 -0.33 10.30
N ASP A 267 -34.67 0.21 10.08
CA ASP A 267 -35.21 1.34 10.84
C ASP A 267 -35.45 0.97 12.32
N GLN A 268 -35.81 -0.28 12.60
CA GLN A 268 -35.94 -0.80 13.97
C GLN A 268 -34.57 -1.06 14.64
N ILE A 269 -33.59 -1.51 13.87
CA ILE A 269 -32.24 -1.83 14.35
C ILE A 269 -31.45 -0.56 14.66
N ALA A 270 -31.54 0.48 13.83
CA ALA A 270 -30.76 1.71 13.96
C ALA A 270 -30.78 2.34 15.38
N PRO A 271 -31.94 2.57 16.03
CA PRO A 271 -31.96 3.10 17.39
C PRO A 271 -31.34 2.14 18.41
N VAL A 272 -31.54 0.83 18.24
CA VAL A 272 -30.96 -0.20 19.12
C VAL A 272 -29.44 -0.25 19.01
N LEU A 273 -28.88 -0.08 17.81
CA LEU A 273 -27.42 0.03 17.64
C LEU A 273 -26.86 1.26 18.36
N ASN A 274 -27.55 2.40 18.27
CA ASN A 274 -27.15 3.61 18.99
C ASN A 274 -27.21 3.41 20.52
N ASP A 275 -28.23 2.70 21.01
CA ASP A 275 -28.34 2.33 22.43
C ASP A 275 -27.18 1.43 22.86
N ILE A 276 -26.92 0.36 22.09
CA ILE A 276 -25.82 -0.58 22.34
C ILE A 276 -24.48 0.17 22.39
N GLN A 277 -24.21 1.05 21.40
CA GLN A 277 -22.99 1.85 21.35
C GLN A 277 -22.81 2.73 22.60
N ARG A 278 -23.90 3.36 23.09
CA ARG A 278 -23.85 4.15 24.33
C ARG A 278 -23.54 3.28 25.55
N LEU A 279 -24.12 2.09 25.63
CA LEU A 279 -23.89 1.15 26.74
C LEU A 279 -22.43 0.66 26.79
N PHE A 280 -21.75 0.58 25.64
CA PHE A 280 -20.33 0.18 25.58
C PHE A 280 -19.36 1.16 26.24
N ALA A 281 -19.77 2.39 26.58
CA ALA A 281 -18.94 3.33 27.35
C ALA A 281 -18.47 2.73 28.69
N THR A 282 -19.28 1.86 29.31
CA THR A 282 -18.94 1.09 30.52
C THR A 282 -19.40 -0.37 30.37
N ALA A 283 -18.88 -1.05 29.33
CA ALA A 283 -19.34 -2.37 28.90
C ALA A 283 -19.50 -3.40 30.02
N VAL A 284 -18.52 -3.52 30.92
CA VAL A 284 -18.56 -4.47 32.05
C VAL A 284 -19.70 -4.17 33.02
N ALA A 285 -19.93 -2.90 33.35
CA ALA A 285 -21.02 -2.50 34.23
C ALA A 285 -22.39 -2.72 33.56
N ASN A 286 -22.47 -2.49 32.25
CA ASN A 286 -23.70 -2.57 31.47
C ASN A 286 -23.94 -3.95 30.82
N HIS A 287 -23.14 -4.97 31.12
CA HIS A 287 -23.14 -6.24 30.36
C HIS A 287 -24.52 -6.88 30.21
N LYS A 288 -25.36 -6.86 31.26
CA LYS A 288 -26.75 -7.37 31.21
C LYS A 288 -27.61 -6.59 30.23
N ALA A 289 -27.59 -5.26 30.32
CA ALA A 289 -28.35 -4.40 29.42
C ALA A 289 -27.90 -4.54 27.95
N ILE A 290 -26.59 -4.71 27.72
CA ILE A 290 -26.06 -4.99 26.39
C ILE A 290 -26.57 -6.36 25.90
N TYR A 291 -26.48 -7.39 26.73
CA TYR A 291 -26.96 -8.73 26.41
C TYR A 291 -28.45 -8.71 26.02
N ASP A 292 -29.31 -8.06 26.81
CA ASP A 292 -30.74 -7.96 26.53
C ASP A 292 -31.02 -7.28 25.17
N ARG A 293 -30.25 -6.23 24.83
CA ARG A 293 -30.36 -5.56 23.53
C ARG A 293 -29.85 -6.43 22.37
N LEU A 294 -28.81 -7.23 22.59
CA LEU A 294 -28.28 -8.17 21.60
C LEU A 294 -29.22 -9.35 21.36
N ASP A 295 -29.85 -9.87 22.42
CA ASP A 295 -30.85 -10.93 22.32
C ASP A 295 -32.10 -10.46 21.57
N TRP A 296 -32.53 -9.22 21.83
CA TRP A 296 -33.58 -8.58 21.04
C TRP A 296 -33.19 -8.45 19.56
N LEU A 297 -31.97 -7.97 19.27
CA LEU A 297 -31.48 -7.80 17.89
C LEU A 297 -31.45 -9.14 17.16
N ARG A 298 -30.96 -10.19 17.83
CA ARG A 298 -30.92 -11.55 17.31
C ARG A 298 -32.34 -12.07 17.05
N SER A 299 -33.24 -11.95 18.02
CA SER A 299 -34.64 -12.36 17.91
C SER A 299 -35.37 -11.66 16.77
N LEU A 300 -35.12 -10.36 16.56
CA LEU A 300 -35.68 -9.61 15.44
C LEU A 300 -35.20 -10.20 14.11
N CYS A 301 -33.90 -10.46 13.97
CA CYS A 301 -33.35 -11.05 12.75
C CYS A 301 -33.94 -12.45 12.49
N GLU A 302 -33.99 -13.32 13.52
CA GLU A 302 -34.45 -14.72 13.39
C GLU A 302 -35.94 -14.84 13.02
N ARG A 303 -36.76 -13.83 13.33
CA ARG A 303 -38.20 -13.80 12.99
C ARG A 303 -38.49 -13.29 11.58
N THR A 304 -37.47 -12.85 10.84
CA THR A 304 -37.60 -12.29 9.49
C THR A 304 -37.24 -13.32 8.41
N SER A 305 -37.28 -12.94 7.13
CA SER A 305 -36.89 -13.86 6.06
C SER A 305 -35.39 -14.17 6.11
N PRO A 306 -34.94 -15.32 5.55
CA PRO A 306 -33.52 -15.67 5.50
C PRO A 306 -32.62 -14.59 4.87
N GLU A 307 -33.14 -13.86 3.87
CA GLU A 307 -32.44 -12.76 3.21
C GLU A 307 -32.24 -11.58 4.17
N VAL A 308 -33.27 -11.24 4.93
CA VAL A 308 -33.22 -10.14 5.92
C VAL A 308 -32.34 -10.53 7.12
N TYR A 309 -32.37 -11.80 7.54
CA TYR A 309 -31.44 -12.32 8.54
C TYR A 309 -29.98 -12.19 8.06
N ALA A 310 -29.68 -12.69 6.86
CA ALA A 310 -28.34 -12.60 6.26
C ALA A 310 -27.88 -11.14 6.07
N ALA A 311 -28.82 -10.20 5.91
CA ALA A 311 -28.52 -8.79 5.76
C ALA A 311 -28.03 -8.11 7.05
N HIS A 312 -28.41 -8.64 8.22
CA HIS A 312 -28.18 -7.98 9.52
C HIS A 312 -27.44 -8.83 10.55
N GLU A 313 -27.29 -10.15 10.32
CA GLU A 313 -26.69 -11.06 11.30
C GLU A 313 -25.27 -10.64 11.73
N TYR A 314 -24.49 -10.02 10.84
CA TYR A 314 -23.13 -9.59 11.15
C TYR A 314 -23.12 -8.52 12.25
N LEU A 315 -24.17 -7.70 12.36
CA LEU A 315 -24.28 -6.66 13.40
C LEU A 315 -24.39 -7.31 14.77
N TRP A 316 -25.30 -8.28 14.92
CA TRP A 316 -25.47 -8.98 16.20
C TRP A 316 -24.19 -9.74 16.59
N ARG A 317 -23.53 -10.40 15.63
CA ARG A 317 -22.27 -11.12 15.86
C ARG A 317 -21.15 -10.18 16.26
N TRP A 318 -21.04 -9.03 15.59
CA TRP A 318 -20.01 -8.03 15.89
C TRP A 318 -20.16 -7.48 17.31
N PHE A 319 -21.34 -6.99 17.67
CA PHE A 319 -21.52 -6.42 19.01
C PHE A 319 -21.46 -7.50 20.11
N SER A 320 -21.82 -8.75 19.80
CA SER A 320 -21.58 -9.88 20.71
C SER A 320 -20.09 -10.18 20.87
N ALA A 321 -19.31 -10.11 19.79
CA ALA A 321 -17.85 -10.25 19.85
C ALA A 321 -17.24 -9.16 20.73
N ARG A 322 -17.68 -7.91 20.56
CA ARG A 322 -17.26 -6.77 21.37
C ARG A 322 -17.62 -6.94 22.84
N LEU A 323 -18.80 -7.45 23.15
CA LEU A 323 -19.20 -7.75 24.53
C LEU A 323 -18.31 -8.84 25.14
N ALA A 324 -18.16 -9.98 24.45
CA ALA A 324 -17.29 -11.08 24.86
C ALA A 324 -15.84 -10.58 25.07
N ALA A 325 -15.33 -9.74 24.17
CA ALA A 325 -14.02 -9.12 24.27
C ALA A 325 -13.90 -8.28 25.54
N ASN A 326 -14.85 -7.39 25.82
CA ASN A 326 -14.85 -6.56 27.03
C ASN A 326 -14.99 -7.37 28.32
N LEU A 327 -15.65 -8.53 28.29
CA LEU A 327 -15.77 -9.46 29.42
C LEU A 327 -14.54 -10.37 29.59
N GLY A 328 -13.54 -10.29 28.70
CA GLY A 328 -12.33 -11.12 28.76
C GLY A 328 -12.53 -12.54 28.24
N GLU A 329 -13.62 -12.83 27.54
CA GLU A 329 -13.94 -14.14 26.96
C GLU A 329 -13.18 -14.36 25.64
N LYS A 330 -11.86 -14.55 25.73
CA LYS A 330 -10.94 -14.61 24.57
C LYS A 330 -11.44 -15.46 23.40
N ASP A 331 -11.66 -16.75 23.63
CA ASP A 331 -11.99 -17.70 22.56
C ASP A 331 -13.37 -17.43 21.94
N ASN A 332 -14.32 -16.97 22.75
CA ASN A 332 -15.66 -16.63 22.29
C ASN A 332 -15.63 -15.37 21.40
N ALA A 333 -14.95 -14.32 21.87
CA ALA A 333 -14.78 -13.07 21.13
C ALA A 333 -14.10 -13.30 19.77
N LEU A 334 -13.01 -14.07 19.75
CA LEU A 334 -12.30 -14.42 18.52
C LEU A 334 -13.20 -15.14 17.51
N LYS A 335 -13.96 -16.14 17.94
CA LYS A 335 -14.93 -16.87 17.09
C LYS A 335 -16.03 -15.95 16.55
N LEU A 336 -16.57 -15.07 17.39
CA LEU A 336 -17.63 -14.14 17.01
C LEU A 336 -17.13 -13.07 16.04
N TYR A 337 -15.92 -12.53 16.22
CA TYR A 337 -15.30 -11.59 15.28
C TYR A 337 -15.07 -12.24 13.91
N ALA A 338 -14.54 -13.46 13.88
CA ALA A 338 -14.32 -14.19 12.63
C ALA A 338 -15.65 -14.40 11.88
N SER A 339 -16.69 -14.79 12.60
CA SER A 339 -18.03 -15.02 12.05
C SER A 339 -18.70 -13.72 11.57
N ALA A 340 -18.57 -12.62 12.32
CA ALA A 340 -19.05 -11.30 11.93
C ALA A 340 -18.34 -10.80 10.67
N CYS A 341 -17.00 -10.87 10.64
CA CYS A 341 -16.20 -10.47 9.50
C CYS A 341 -16.55 -11.28 8.25
N HIS A 342 -16.77 -12.59 8.38
CA HIS A 342 -17.17 -13.45 7.27
C HIS A 342 -18.52 -13.01 6.67
N SER A 343 -19.55 -12.82 7.50
CA SER A 343 -20.88 -12.40 7.03
C SER A 343 -20.91 -11.00 6.41
N ALA A 344 -20.02 -10.11 6.86
CA ALA A 344 -19.91 -8.74 6.37
C ALA A 344 -19.02 -8.58 5.12
N TRP A 345 -18.17 -9.56 4.83
CA TRP A 345 -17.07 -9.45 3.86
C TRP A 345 -17.55 -9.11 2.44
N TRP A 346 -16.96 -8.07 1.84
CA TRP A 346 -17.28 -7.53 0.52
C TRP A 346 -18.71 -6.98 0.32
N ARG A 347 -19.52 -6.90 1.38
CA ARG A 347 -20.94 -6.52 1.25
C ARG A 347 -21.49 -5.54 2.27
N ALA A 348 -20.94 -5.42 3.48
CA ALA A 348 -21.50 -4.59 4.55
C ALA A 348 -21.16 -3.09 4.49
N GLY A 349 -20.76 -2.58 3.33
CA GLY A 349 -20.50 -1.15 3.14
C GLY A 349 -19.54 -0.57 4.19
N SER A 350 -19.96 0.55 4.78
CA SER A 350 -19.17 1.31 5.75
C SER A 350 -18.96 0.59 7.09
N HIS A 351 -19.67 -0.50 7.38
CA HIS A 351 -19.45 -1.27 8.60
C HIS A 351 -18.25 -2.22 8.51
N GLN A 352 -17.75 -2.53 7.31
CA GLN A 352 -16.60 -3.43 7.15
C GLN A 352 -15.33 -2.88 7.80
N HIS A 353 -15.06 -1.59 7.61
CA HIS A 353 -13.88 -0.92 8.16
C HIS A 353 -13.83 -0.99 9.69
N PRO A 354 -14.81 -0.45 10.46
CA PRO A 354 -14.76 -0.48 11.92
C PRO A 354 -14.81 -1.91 12.49
N LEU A 355 -15.48 -2.85 11.82
CA LEU A 355 -15.48 -4.26 12.22
C LEU A 355 -14.09 -4.90 12.08
N ILE A 356 -13.44 -4.75 10.92
CA ILE A 356 -12.11 -5.32 10.69
C ILE A 356 -11.06 -4.64 11.56
N HIS A 357 -11.14 -3.32 11.74
CA HIS A 357 -10.28 -2.57 12.65
C HIS A 357 -10.33 -3.15 14.07
N GLU A 358 -11.54 -3.33 14.60
CA GLU A 358 -11.72 -3.85 15.95
C GLU A 358 -11.29 -5.31 16.08
N ALA A 359 -11.63 -6.15 15.09
CA ALA A 359 -11.22 -7.56 15.07
C ALA A 359 -9.69 -7.72 14.98
N LEU A 360 -9.03 -6.91 14.16
CA LEU A 360 -7.56 -6.85 14.08
C LEU A 360 -6.95 -6.41 15.41
N CYS A 361 -7.45 -5.33 16.00
CA CYS A 361 -7.00 -4.83 17.31
C CYS A 361 -7.10 -5.92 18.37
N TYR A 362 -8.25 -6.59 18.44
CA TYR A 362 -8.47 -7.65 19.42
C TYR A 362 -7.55 -8.84 19.20
N ALA A 363 -7.44 -9.35 17.97
CA ALA A 363 -6.56 -10.47 17.63
C ALA A 363 -5.09 -10.19 17.98
N VAL A 364 -4.59 -9.00 17.65
CA VAL A 364 -3.23 -8.55 18.01
C VAL A 364 -3.08 -8.45 19.53
N GLY A 365 -4.03 -7.80 20.21
CA GLY A 365 -3.98 -7.59 21.65
C GLY A 365 -3.94 -8.88 22.46
N VAL A 366 -4.73 -9.88 22.07
CA VAL A 366 -4.76 -11.20 22.74
C VAL A 366 -3.71 -12.19 22.24
N GLY A 367 -2.87 -11.78 21.28
CA GLY A 367 -1.76 -12.58 20.74
C GLY A 367 -2.18 -13.71 19.79
N ASP A 368 -3.33 -13.62 19.12
CA ASP A 368 -3.73 -14.56 18.06
C ASP A 368 -3.12 -14.13 16.72
N GLN A 369 -1.92 -14.64 16.43
CA GLN A 369 -1.18 -14.29 15.20
C GLN A 369 -1.88 -14.75 13.92
N VAL A 370 -2.64 -15.87 13.95
CA VAL A 370 -3.28 -16.40 12.74
C VAL A 370 -4.41 -15.49 12.30
N GLN A 371 -5.29 -15.11 13.23
CA GLN A 371 -6.37 -14.17 12.94
C GLN A 371 -5.85 -12.76 12.69
N ALA A 372 -4.81 -12.31 13.42
CA ALA A 372 -4.22 -11.01 13.18
C ALA A 372 -3.67 -10.89 11.74
N ASN A 373 -2.92 -11.88 11.25
CA ASN A 373 -2.45 -11.91 9.87
C ASN A 373 -3.61 -12.00 8.85
N HIS A 374 -4.65 -12.76 9.17
CA HIS A 374 -5.85 -12.83 8.33
C HIS A 374 -6.54 -11.46 8.19
N TYR A 375 -6.77 -10.74 9.29
CA TYR A 375 -7.38 -9.41 9.25
C TYR A 375 -6.46 -8.37 8.62
N TRP A 376 -5.14 -8.47 8.86
CA TRP A 376 -4.16 -7.61 8.22
C TRP A 376 -4.20 -7.73 6.70
N ASP A 377 -4.23 -8.96 6.16
CA ASP A 377 -4.39 -9.23 4.72
C ASP A 377 -5.70 -8.65 4.16
N LYS A 378 -6.80 -8.78 4.92
CA LYS A 378 -8.10 -8.17 4.57
C LYS A 378 -8.05 -6.65 4.48
N CYS A 379 -7.26 -5.98 5.32
CA CYS A 379 -7.07 -4.53 5.23
C CYS A 379 -6.48 -4.10 3.87
N PHE A 380 -5.61 -4.91 3.27
CA PHE A 380 -5.07 -4.62 1.92
C PHE A 380 -6.03 -5.03 0.81
N LEU A 381 -6.68 -6.20 0.91
CA LEU A 381 -7.69 -6.64 -0.07
C LEU A 381 -8.81 -5.62 -0.26
N LEU A 382 -9.32 -5.08 0.85
CA LEU A 382 -10.42 -4.09 0.86
C LEU A 382 -9.93 -2.66 0.57
N GLY A 383 -8.62 -2.41 0.53
CA GLY A 383 -8.03 -1.08 0.31
C GLY A 383 -8.17 -0.12 1.50
N LEU A 384 -8.06 -0.64 2.73
CA LEU A 384 -7.94 0.15 3.95
C LEU A 384 -6.48 0.58 4.21
N ASN A 385 -5.51 -0.23 3.78
CA ASN A 385 -4.09 0.12 3.74
C ASN A 385 -3.60 0.35 2.31
N ASN A 386 -2.60 1.20 2.17
CA ASN A 386 -1.92 1.51 0.91
C ASN A 386 -0.87 0.45 0.57
N LEU A 387 -0.58 0.35 -0.73
CA LEU A 387 0.48 -0.49 -1.28
C LEU A 387 1.89 0.12 -1.08
N PRO A 388 2.96 -0.70 -1.01
CA PRO A 388 2.96 -2.17 -0.98
C PRO A 388 2.55 -2.74 0.38
N LYS A 389 2.15 -4.03 0.43
CA LYS A 389 1.80 -4.68 1.70
C LYS A 389 3.02 -4.76 2.61
N ARG A 390 2.85 -4.24 3.83
CA ARG A 390 3.84 -4.31 4.91
C ARG A 390 3.61 -5.58 5.72
N GLU A 391 4.67 -6.18 6.25
CA GLU A 391 4.55 -7.31 7.17
C GLU A 391 3.91 -6.87 8.49
N LEU A 392 3.11 -7.76 9.10
CA LEU A 392 2.61 -7.58 10.47
C LEU A 392 3.70 -8.01 11.47
N ASP A 393 4.81 -7.29 11.47
CA ASP A 393 5.94 -7.56 12.35
C ASP A 393 5.66 -7.15 13.82
N GLU A 394 6.62 -7.40 14.72
CA GLU A 394 6.48 -7.05 16.13
C GLU A 394 6.22 -5.56 16.37
N GLN A 395 6.79 -4.67 15.55
CA GLN A 395 6.62 -3.23 15.71
C GLN A 395 5.24 -2.78 15.24
N ALA A 396 4.74 -3.33 14.13
CA ALA A 396 3.36 -3.12 13.66
C ALA A 396 2.34 -3.62 14.70
N MET A 397 2.55 -4.81 15.27
CA MET A 397 1.69 -5.33 16.35
C MET A 397 1.72 -4.43 17.60
N ARG A 398 2.88 -3.85 17.94
CA ARG A 398 2.99 -2.88 19.04
C ARG A 398 2.25 -1.58 18.75
N LEU A 399 2.25 -1.08 17.50
CA LEU A 399 1.46 0.09 17.12
C LEU A 399 -0.04 -0.18 17.31
N ILE A 400 -0.52 -1.31 16.80
CA ILE A 400 -1.92 -1.74 16.94
C ILE A 400 -2.30 -1.98 18.42
N SER A 401 -1.35 -2.44 19.24
CA SER A 401 -1.58 -2.67 20.67
C SER A 401 -1.95 -1.40 21.44
N PHE A 402 -1.54 -0.21 20.99
CA PHE A 402 -2.02 1.05 21.60
C PHE A 402 -3.53 1.19 21.47
N GLU A 403 -4.07 0.84 20.31
CA GLU A 403 -5.50 0.93 20.05
C GLU A 403 -6.28 -0.17 20.78
N PHE A 404 -5.72 -1.38 20.87
CA PHE A 404 -6.29 -2.44 21.70
C PHE A 404 -6.50 -2.00 23.16
N GLU A 405 -5.47 -1.45 23.81
CA GLU A 405 -5.60 -1.00 25.20
C GLU A 405 -6.56 0.19 25.35
N ARG A 406 -6.77 0.99 24.29
CA ARG A 406 -7.77 2.07 24.27
C ARG A 406 -9.20 1.52 24.17
N LEU A 407 -9.43 0.55 23.28
CA LEU A 407 -10.76 -0.04 23.03
C LEU A 407 -11.22 -0.99 24.13
N PHE A 408 -10.30 -1.73 24.76
CA PHE A 408 -10.61 -2.82 25.69
C PHE A 408 -10.02 -2.58 27.10
N ALA A 409 -9.83 -1.33 27.50
CA ALA A 409 -9.39 -0.99 28.86
C ALA A 409 -10.31 -1.66 29.91
N PRO A 410 -9.76 -2.24 31.00
CA PRO A 410 -8.38 -2.16 31.46
C PRO A 410 -7.44 -3.28 30.97
N GLN A 411 -7.84 -4.09 29.98
CA GLN A 411 -7.02 -5.21 29.49
C GLN A 411 -5.67 -4.73 28.96
N LYS A 412 -4.66 -5.61 29.10
CA LYS A 412 -3.29 -5.35 28.65
C LYS A 412 -2.99 -6.16 27.41
N ALA A 413 -2.34 -5.53 26.44
CA ALA A 413 -1.92 -6.22 25.23
C ALA A 413 -0.84 -7.26 25.56
N THR A 414 -0.83 -8.36 24.81
CA THR A 414 0.21 -9.40 24.86
C THR A 414 1.57 -8.78 24.52
N GLN A 415 1.59 -7.91 23.51
CA GLN A 415 2.78 -7.13 23.17
C GLN A 415 2.94 -5.96 24.12
N ARG A 416 4.14 -5.83 24.71
CA ARG A 416 4.42 -4.76 25.66
C ARG A 416 4.54 -3.42 24.95
N ILE A 417 3.67 -2.49 25.32
CA ILE A 417 3.74 -1.11 24.87
C ILE A 417 4.08 -0.17 26.03
N PRO A 418 4.89 0.87 25.80
CA PRO A 418 5.17 1.84 26.84
C PRO A 418 3.88 2.56 27.28
N PRO A 419 3.80 3.06 28.53
CA PRO A 419 2.66 3.86 28.95
C PRO A 419 2.57 5.15 28.13
N ALA A 420 1.36 5.69 27.99
CA ALA A 420 1.09 6.91 27.23
C ALA A 420 1.84 8.13 27.78
N VAL A 421 1.93 8.23 29.11
CA VAL A 421 2.70 9.26 29.84
C VAL A 421 3.64 8.58 30.81
N ARG A 422 4.88 9.07 30.89
CA ARG A 422 5.87 8.65 31.90
C ARG A 422 6.18 9.86 32.78
N TYR A 423 5.87 9.74 34.07
CA TYR A 423 6.32 10.70 35.06
C TYR A 423 7.61 10.20 35.67
N VAL A 424 8.68 10.97 35.54
CA VAL A 424 9.90 10.75 36.31
C VAL A 424 9.85 11.71 37.49
N VAL A 425 9.89 11.16 38.70
CA VAL A 425 9.86 11.95 39.94
C VAL A 425 11.25 11.95 40.54
N GLY A 426 11.85 13.14 40.64
CA GLY A 426 13.15 13.36 41.28
C GLY A 426 14.37 13.13 40.37
N PRO A 427 15.57 13.53 40.84
CA PRO A 427 16.82 13.33 40.11
C PRO A 427 17.19 11.85 40.05
N PHE A 428 17.90 11.45 38.99
CA PHE A 428 18.49 10.12 38.90
C PHE A 428 19.53 9.92 40.02
N VAL A 429 19.47 8.76 40.68
CA VAL A 429 20.41 8.39 41.75
C VAL A 429 21.05 7.05 41.40
N LEU A 430 22.37 7.05 41.24
CA LEU A 430 23.16 5.85 40.98
C LEU A 430 23.35 5.04 42.27
N SER A 431 22.88 3.79 42.30
CA SER A 431 23.02 2.93 43.48
C SER A 431 24.22 1.97 43.40
N PRO A 432 24.77 1.50 44.54
CA PRO A 432 25.82 0.47 44.53
C PRO A 432 25.40 -0.82 43.81
N LYS A 433 24.11 -1.16 43.85
CA LYS A 433 23.56 -2.33 43.15
C LYS A 433 23.61 -2.19 41.63
N ASP A 434 23.48 -0.96 41.14
CA ASP A 434 23.55 -0.64 39.72
C ASP A 434 24.98 -0.75 39.20
N LEU A 435 25.95 -0.27 39.99
CA LEU A 435 27.38 -0.47 39.69
C LEU A 435 27.78 -1.95 39.74
N ALA A 436 27.22 -2.74 40.66
CA ALA A 436 27.51 -4.17 40.73
C ALA A 436 26.88 -4.98 39.58
N ASN A 437 25.82 -4.48 38.94
CA ASN A 437 25.09 -5.19 37.88
C ASN A 437 24.63 -4.23 36.76
N PRO A 438 25.55 -3.55 36.06
CA PRO A 438 25.23 -2.43 35.17
C PRO A 438 24.46 -2.86 33.90
N ASN A 439 24.48 -4.17 33.60
CA ASN A 439 23.87 -4.77 32.41
C ASN A 439 22.52 -5.45 32.68
N ARG A 440 22.05 -5.45 33.93
CA ARG A 440 20.80 -6.11 34.30
C ARG A 440 19.60 -5.34 33.79
N LYS A 441 18.73 -6.00 33.01
CA LYS A 441 17.44 -5.42 32.56
C LYS A 441 16.45 -5.33 33.72
N ARG A 442 16.05 -4.12 34.11
CA ARG A 442 15.10 -3.84 35.20
C ARG A 442 13.75 -3.43 34.63
N ALA A 443 12.68 -4.07 35.10
CA ALA A 443 11.31 -3.69 34.76
C ALA A 443 10.94 -2.35 35.41
N GLN A 444 10.26 -1.49 34.66
CA GLN A 444 9.69 -0.22 35.12
C GLN A 444 8.29 -0.04 34.55
N ALA A 445 7.55 0.95 35.07
CA ALA A 445 6.18 1.27 34.66
C ALA A 445 5.28 0.01 34.64
N ASP A 446 5.23 -0.70 35.77
CA ASP A 446 4.49 -1.96 35.91
C ASP A 446 4.89 -3.04 34.88
N GLY A 447 6.19 -3.11 34.58
CA GLY A 447 6.75 -4.09 33.63
C GLY A 447 6.56 -3.77 32.15
N ARG A 448 5.93 -2.63 31.83
CA ARG A 448 5.69 -2.18 30.44
C ARG A 448 6.96 -1.82 29.67
N VAL A 449 8.02 -1.46 30.39
CA VAL A 449 9.35 -1.19 29.81
C VAL A 449 10.44 -1.83 30.65
N ARG A 450 11.59 -2.08 30.04
CA ARG A 450 12.77 -2.63 30.70
C ARG A 450 14.00 -1.89 30.25
N TYR A 451 14.85 -1.47 31.18
CA TYR A 451 16.09 -0.76 30.88
C TYR A 451 17.26 -1.29 31.72
N THR A 452 18.47 -1.16 31.21
CA THR A 452 19.68 -1.37 32.01
C THR A 452 19.99 -0.13 32.84
N PRO A 453 20.73 -0.24 33.95
CA PRO A 453 21.25 0.92 34.67
C PRO A 453 21.95 1.96 33.77
N LEU A 454 22.73 1.52 32.77
CA LEU A 454 23.36 2.42 31.80
C LEU A 454 22.33 3.20 30.98
N MET A 455 21.29 2.53 30.47
CA MET A 455 20.19 3.21 29.76
C MET A 455 19.46 4.23 30.64
N ASP A 456 19.20 3.88 31.91
CA ASP A 456 18.56 4.81 32.85
C ASP A 456 19.43 6.05 33.12
N ALA A 457 20.75 5.87 33.30
CA ALA A 457 21.69 6.97 33.45
C ALA A 457 21.79 7.84 32.18
N VAL A 458 21.76 7.22 30.99
CA VAL A 458 21.71 7.95 29.73
C VAL A 458 20.42 8.75 29.62
N LEU A 459 19.28 8.22 30.04
CA LEU A 459 17.99 8.92 29.92
C LEU A 459 17.82 10.04 30.96
N LEU A 460 18.28 9.82 32.19
CA LEU A 460 17.91 10.63 33.36
C LEU A 460 19.10 11.19 34.17
N GLY A 461 20.29 10.61 34.02
CA GLY A 461 21.48 10.94 34.79
C GLY A 461 22.39 12.00 34.16
N THR A 462 23.54 12.21 34.79
CA THR A 462 24.62 13.08 34.32
C THR A 462 25.65 12.30 33.51
N LEU A 463 26.53 13.01 32.79
CA LEU A 463 27.67 12.38 32.11
C LEU A 463 28.55 11.57 33.07
N GLU A 464 28.71 12.04 34.31
CA GLU A 464 29.52 11.36 35.32
C GLU A 464 28.90 10.03 35.76
N ASP A 465 27.57 9.97 35.86
CA ASP A 465 26.87 8.71 36.16
C ASP A 465 27.05 7.68 35.05
N VAL A 466 26.97 8.13 33.78
CA VAL A 466 27.22 7.29 32.60
C VAL A 466 28.64 6.77 32.61
N LYS A 467 29.64 7.64 32.86
CA LYS A 467 31.06 7.24 32.95
C LYS A 467 31.28 6.19 34.04
N LYS A 468 30.73 6.39 35.24
CA LYS A 468 30.83 5.42 36.35
C LYS A 468 30.24 4.06 35.99
N LEU A 469 29.08 4.04 35.32
CA LEU A 469 28.45 2.79 34.90
C LEU A 469 29.23 2.07 33.81
N VAL A 470 29.78 2.79 32.83
CA VAL A 470 30.66 2.23 31.80
C VAL A 470 31.93 1.65 32.44
N LEU A 471 32.57 2.38 33.36
CA LEU A 471 33.73 1.90 34.12
C LEU A 471 33.43 0.64 34.95
N ALA A 472 32.18 0.49 35.42
CA ALA A 472 31.73 -0.69 36.14
C ALA A 472 31.37 -1.88 35.23
N GLY A 473 31.58 -1.77 33.90
CA GLY A 473 31.29 -2.82 32.92
C GLY A 473 29.92 -2.69 32.25
N GLY A 474 29.29 -1.51 32.31
CA GLY A 474 28.07 -1.19 31.57
C GLY A 474 28.31 -1.20 30.06
N ASP A 475 27.65 -2.09 29.35
CA ASP A 475 27.82 -2.30 27.91
C ASP A 475 26.78 -1.50 27.10
N PRO A 476 27.22 -0.52 26.26
CA PRO A 476 26.31 0.27 25.43
C PRO A 476 25.63 -0.53 24.31
N ASN A 477 26.10 -1.75 24.01
CA ASN A 477 25.57 -2.62 22.95
C ASN A 477 24.39 -3.48 23.39
N ILE A 478 24.05 -3.48 24.68
CA ILE A 478 22.85 -4.17 25.15
C ILE A 478 21.61 -3.46 24.62
N PHE A 479 20.67 -4.24 24.09
CA PHE A 479 19.37 -3.75 23.64
C PHE A 479 18.21 -4.47 24.32
N ILE A 480 17.03 -3.85 24.24
CA ILE A 480 15.75 -4.37 24.69
C ILE A 480 15.07 -5.06 23.50
N PRO A 481 14.91 -6.39 23.51
CA PRO A 481 14.48 -7.15 22.33
C PRO A 481 13.19 -6.62 21.72
N GLU A 482 12.19 -6.33 22.55
CA GLU A 482 10.85 -6.02 22.07
C GLU A 482 10.78 -4.64 21.41
N SER A 483 11.64 -3.71 21.83
CA SER A 483 11.62 -2.31 21.36
C SER A 483 12.83 -1.93 20.51
N GLY A 484 13.88 -2.74 20.45
CA GLY A 484 15.16 -2.38 19.85
C GLY A 484 15.95 -1.30 20.58
N GLU A 485 15.43 -0.76 21.70
CA GLU A 485 16.03 0.35 22.44
C GLU A 485 17.40 -0.05 23.01
N ASN A 486 18.38 0.84 22.89
CA ASN A 486 19.73 0.69 23.42
C ASN A 486 20.24 2.04 23.96
N ALA A 487 21.43 2.07 24.57
CA ALA A 487 21.98 3.29 25.14
C ALA A 487 22.25 4.37 24.08
N LEU A 488 22.74 3.98 22.89
CA LEU A 488 23.07 4.91 21.80
C LEU A 488 21.84 5.66 21.29
N ILE A 489 20.74 4.95 20.97
CA ILE A 489 19.54 5.59 20.42
C ILE A 489 18.83 6.48 21.44
N MET A 490 18.92 6.12 22.74
CA MET A 490 18.45 6.99 23.82
C MET A 490 19.28 8.27 23.93
N ALA A 491 20.61 8.16 23.82
CA ALA A 491 21.48 9.33 23.86
C ALA A 491 21.27 10.24 22.65
N LEU A 492 21.07 9.67 21.46
CA LEU A 492 20.72 10.42 20.25
C LEU A 492 19.43 11.23 20.44
N ARG A 493 18.34 10.56 20.88
CA ARG A 493 17.06 11.24 21.15
C ARG A 493 17.19 12.30 22.24
N ARG A 494 17.91 11.98 23.33
CA ARG A 494 18.15 12.92 24.42
C ARG A 494 18.88 14.18 23.91
N ALA A 495 19.99 14.01 23.21
CA ALA A 495 20.76 15.11 22.63
C ALA A 495 19.90 15.94 21.65
N HIS A 496 19.05 15.29 20.86
CA HIS A 496 18.14 15.97 19.94
C HIS A 496 17.06 16.80 20.66
N ASP A 497 16.39 16.18 21.63
CA ASP A 497 15.21 16.73 22.30
C ASP A 497 15.59 17.78 23.34
N ARG A 498 16.68 17.56 24.10
CA ARG A 498 17.13 18.43 25.21
C ARG A 498 18.29 19.34 24.84
N LYS A 499 18.91 19.17 23.66
CA LYS A 499 20.09 19.92 23.21
C LYS A 499 21.31 19.72 24.12
N ASP A 500 21.49 18.52 24.69
CA ASP A 500 22.60 18.13 25.59
C ASP A 500 23.47 17.00 25.00
N PRO A 501 24.43 17.33 24.11
CA PRO A 501 25.16 16.33 23.33
C PRO A 501 26.25 15.59 24.10
N GLU A 502 26.59 15.95 25.34
CA GLU A 502 27.80 15.48 26.02
C GLU A 502 27.80 13.96 26.26
N ILE A 503 26.65 13.40 26.64
CA ILE A 503 26.51 11.95 26.85
C ILE A 503 26.62 11.21 25.51
N LEU A 504 25.98 11.74 24.46
CA LEU A 504 26.08 11.17 23.12
C LEU A 504 27.53 11.17 22.63
N GLN A 505 28.23 12.32 22.75
CA GLN A 505 29.62 12.46 22.35
C GLN A 505 30.50 11.43 23.08
N TYR A 506 30.31 11.24 24.39
CA TYR A 506 31.03 10.22 25.14
C TYR A 506 30.71 8.80 24.64
N LEU A 507 29.44 8.44 24.48
CA LEU A 507 29.07 7.09 23.98
C LEU A 507 29.64 6.81 22.59
N LEU A 508 29.71 7.80 21.70
CA LEU A 508 30.31 7.66 20.37
C LEU A 508 31.82 7.43 20.39
N THR A 509 32.51 7.65 21.52
CA THR A 509 33.92 7.28 21.72
C THR A 509 34.11 5.83 22.16
N LEU A 510 33.05 5.16 22.61
CA LEU A 510 33.11 3.78 23.08
C LEU A 510 33.11 2.79 21.91
N ASP A 511 33.36 1.53 22.25
CA ASP A 511 33.24 0.41 21.31
C ASP A 511 31.75 0.09 21.05
N ILE A 512 31.22 0.68 19.98
CA ILE A 512 29.86 0.46 19.51
C ILE A 512 29.91 -0.53 18.35
N ALA A 513 29.27 -1.69 18.54
CA ALA A 513 29.16 -2.71 17.52
C ALA A 513 28.34 -2.22 16.31
N PRO A 514 28.67 -2.64 15.08
CA PRO A 514 27.88 -2.30 13.88
C PRO A 514 26.39 -2.66 14.02
N GLU A 515 26.05 -3.77 14.68
CA GLU A 515 24.67 -4.16 14.93
C GLU A 515 23.93 -3.14 15.80
N THR A 516 24.61 -2.49 16.75
CA THR A 516 24.05 -1.43 17.59
C THR A 516 23.85 -0.14 16.81
N ALA A 517 24.83 0.21 15.95
CA ALA A 517 24.76 1.38 15.09
C ALA A 517 23.67 1.31 14.01
N ASN A 518 23.20 0.10 13.68
CA ASN A 518 22.14 -0.16 12.69
C ASN A 518 20.79 -0.55 13.28
N ARG A 519 20.67 -0.69 14.60
CA ARG A 519 19.46 -1.25 15.22
C ARG A 519 18.29 -0.26 15.17
N PRO A 520 17.17 -0.57 14.48
CA PRO A 520 15.97 0.24 14.58
C PRO A 520 15.34 0.09 15.96
N ALA A 521 14.78 1.17 16.51
CA ALA A 521 14.12 1.15 17.81
C ALA A 521 12.78 1.87 17.86
N SER A 522 12.04 1.59 18.93
CA SER A 522 10.68 2.07 19.20
C SER A 522 9.66 1.59 18.16
N SER A 523 8.40 1.99 18.35
CA SER A 523 7.34 1.81 17.36
C SER A 523 7.49 2.74 16.15
N LYS A 524 8.43 3.69 16.18
CA LYS A 524 8.78 4.56 15.05
C LYS A 524 9.79 3.93 14.08
N ARG A 525 10.41 2.81 14.45
CA ARG A 525 11.45 2.09 13.68
C ARG A 525 12.68 2.94 13.31
N GLU A 526 12.99 3.97 14.09
CA GLU A 526 14.08 4.89 13.78
C GLU A 526 15.44 4.19 13.96
N THR A 527 16.35 4.36 12.99
CA THR A 527 17.75 3.93 13.12
C THR A 527 18.60 5.05 13.74
N PRO A 528 19.77 4.74 14.33
CA PRO A 528 20.70 5.76 14.80
C PRO A 528 21.07 6.79 13.72
N LEU A 529 21.32 6.33 12.49
CA LEU A 529 21.64 7.19 11.36
C LEU A 529 20.47 8.12 11.00
N GLN A 530 19.23 7.62 11.02
CA GLN A 530 18.03 8.44 10.80
C GLN A 530 17.90 9.57 11.84
N ILE A 531 18.14 9.27 13.12
CA ILE A 531 18.04 10.30 14.18
C ILE A 531 19.16 11.33 14.03
N ALA A 532 20.39 10.92 13.68
CA ALA A 532 21.49 11.84 13.42
C ALA A 532 21.21 12.79 12.25
N MET A 533 20.55 12.31 11.18
CA MET A 533 20.08 13.16 10.09
C MET A 533 19.00 14.16 10.53
N ASN A 534 18.05 13.73 11.38
CA ASN A 534 17.03 14.63 11.96
C ASN A 534 17.61 15.67 12.92
N MET A 535 18.71 15.34 13.61
CA MET A 535 19.48 16.31 14.41
C MET A 535 20.18 17.36 13.54
N VAL A 536 20.39 17.03 12.26
CA VAL A 536 21.16 17.79 11.26
C VAL A 536 22.61 17.98 11.72
N ASP A 537 23.22 16.90 12.22
CA ASP A 537 24.60 16.89 12.72
C ASP A 537 25.47 15.98 11.83
N ALA A 538 26.17 16.61 10.88
CA ALA A 538 27.05 15.93 9.94
C ALA A 538 28.18 15.15 10.64
N LYS A 539 28.68 15.61 11.79
CA LYS A 539 29.75 14.93 12.53
C LYS A 539 29.26 13.66 13.18
N VAL A 540 28.05 13.68 13.74
CA VAL A 540 27.42 12.46 14.29
C VAL A 540 27.13 11.47 13.16
N VAL A 541 26.64 11.93 12.01
CA VAL A 541 26.43 11.09 10.81
C VAL A 541 27.74 10.40 10.39
N GLU A 542 28.82 11.16 10.20
CA GLU A 542 30.13 10.61 9.84
C GLU A 542 30.65 9.61 10.87
N ARG A 543 30.45 9.91 12.16
CA ARG A 543 30.91 9.04 13.25
C ARG A 543 30.12 7.74 13.30
N LEU A 544 28.81 7.76 13.11
CA LEU A 544 27.98 6.55 13.06
C LEU A 544 28.37 5.66 11.89
N ILE A 545 28.64 6.24 10.72
CA ILE A 545 29.13 5.48 9.56
C ILE A 545 30.51 4.85 9.85
N ALA A 546 31.40 5.59 10.52
CA ALA A 546 32.69 5.05 10.97
C ALA A 546 32.56 3.91 12.00
N LEU A 547 31.44 3.84 12.74
CA LEU A 547 31.09 2.75 13.65
C LEU A 547 30.32 1.61 12.95
N GLY A 548 30.23 1.64 11.61
CA GLY A 548 29.62 0.59 10.82
C GLY A 548 28.12 0.76 10.56
N ALA A 549 27.55 1.97 10.73
CA ALA A 549 26.21 2.25 10.24
C ALA A 549 26.15 2.06 8.71
N ASP A 550 25.16 1.30 8.24
CA ASP A 550 24.89 1.01 6.84
C ASP A 550 24.25 2.23 6.18
N ILE A 551 25.03 2.87 5.33
CA ILE A 551 24.65 4.09 4.62
C ILE A 551 23.54 3.86 3.58
N GLU A 552 23.40 2.62 3.11
CA GLU A 552 22.41 2.22 2.11
C GLU A 552 21.15 1.57 2.73
N GLN A 553 21.10 1.47 4.06
CA GLN A 553 19.89 1.02 4.74
C GLN A 553 18.73 2.01 4.49
N PRO A 554 17.52 1.51 4.21
CA PRO A 554 16.33 2.35 4.12
C PRO A 554 16.11 3.16 5.40
N CYS A 555 15.87 4.45 5.24
CA CYS A 555 15.59 5.39 6.32
C CYS A 555 14.14 5.86 6.21
N PHE A 556 13.31 5.48 7.18
CA PHE A 556 11.85 5.69 7.10
C PHE A 556 11.27 5.07 5.82
N ASN A 557 10.66 5.87 4.94
CA ASN A 557 10.19 5.42 3.62
C ASN A 557 11.18 5.72 2.48
N SER A 558 12.32 6.32 2.80
CA SER A 558 13.36 6.59 1.81
C SER A 558 14.25 5.36 1.62
N PRO A 559 14.62 5.04 0.37
CA PRO A 559 15.37 3.84 0.00
C PRO A 559 16.82 3.80 0.52
N SER A 560 17.38 4.93 0.95
CA SER A 560 18.73 5.06 1.52
C SER A 560 18.83 6.33 2.38
N ALA A 561 19.92 6.46 3.14
CA ALA A 561 20.19 7.65 3.95
C ALA A 561 20.33 8.92 3.10
N LEU A 562 20.98 8.84 1.93
CA LEU A 562 21.16 9.98 1.02
C LEU A 562 19.82 10.51 0.51
N VAL A 563 18.88 9.64 0.12
CA VAL A 563 17.56 10.08 -0.33
C VAL A 563 16.78 10.75 0.80
N TYR A 564 16.87 10.23 2.02
CA TYR A 564 16.24 10.85 3.19
C TYR A 564 16.83 12.23 3.50
N ALA A 565 18.17 12.37 3.51
CA ALA A 565 18.83 13.65 3.72
C ALA A 565 18.48 14.68 2.64
N MET A 566 18.36 14.25 1.38
CA MET A 566 17.90 15.09 0.28
C MET A 566 16.46 15.58 0.48
N ALA A 567 15.56 14.73 1.00
CA ALA A 567 14.20 15.13 1.35
C ALA A 567 14.19 16.16 2.49
N LEU A 568 14.98 15.95 3.56
CA LEU A 568 15.12 16.94 4.64
C LEU A 568 15.68 18.28 4.13
N LEU A 569 16.69 18.24 3.24
CA LEU A 569 17.25 19.43 2.62
C LEU A 569 16.20 20.16 1.77
N HIS A 570 15.48 19.43 0.91
CA HIS A 570 14.36 19.97 0.14
C HIS A 570 13.35 20.67 1.04
N ASP A 571 12.98 20.03 2.15
CA ASP A 571 12.01 20.58 3.09
C ASP A 571 12.53 21.84 3.80
N SER A 572 13.84 21.92 4.08
CA SER A 572 14.47 23.13 4.61
C SER A 572 14.45 24.32 3.63
N ILE A 573 14.62 24.05 2.33
CA ILE A 573 14.57 25.06 1.25
C ILE A 573 13.11 25.52 1.04
N HIS A 574 12.18 24.58 1.14
CA HIS A 574 10.76 24.77 0.86
C HIS A 574 9.90 24.83 2.13
N LEU A 575 10.43 25.39 3.22
CA LEU A 575 9.80 25.40 4.56
C LEU A 575 8.34 25.92 4.59
N ASN A 576 8.00 26.81 3.67
CA ASN A 576 6.68 27.44 3.57
C ASN A 576 5.81 26.86 2.44
N ASP A 577 6.26 25.80 1.76
CA ASP A 577 5.48 25.14 0.73
C ASP A 577 4.32 24.35 1.37
N PRO A 578 3.05 24.66 1.04
CA PRO A 578 1.92 23.92 1.57
C PRO A 578 1.86 22.46 1.10
N ALA A 579 2.62 22.05 0.08
CA ALA A 579 2.57 20.72 -0.51
C ALA A 579 2.87 19.61 0.52
N GLN A 580 3.88 19.79 1.38
CA GLN A 580 4.23 18.80 2.41
C GLN A 580 3.13 18.65 3.45
N LEU A 581 2.64 19.78 3.99
CA LEU A 581 1.54 19.78 4.96
C LEU A 581 0.31 19.11 4.33
N LYS A 582 -0.02 19.46 3.09
CA LYS A 582 -1.12 18.84 2.34
C LYS A 582 -0.92 17.33 2.20
N ALA A 583 0.26 16.86 1.82
CA ALA A 583 0.55 15.43 1.70
C ALA A 583 0.44 14.69 3.05
N TYR A 584 0.92 15.30 4.14
CA TYR A 584 0.77 14.76 5.49
C TYR A 584 -0.71 14.66 5.89
N LEU A 585 -1.48 15.74 5.70
CA LEU A 585 -2.91 15.80 6.00
C LEU A 585 -3.73 14.85 5.12
N GLU A 586 -3.32 14.60 3.88
CA GLU A 586 -3.96 13.61 3.00
C GLU A 586 -3.64 12.16 3.40
N GLY A 587 -2.76 11.94 4.39
CA GLY A 587 -2.39 10.59 4.82
C GLY A 587 -1.40 9.89 3.90
N ARG A 588 -0.68 10.63 3.02
CA ARG A 588 0.33 10.04 2.11
C ARG A 588 1.58 9.57 2.85
N VAL A 589 1.84 10.15 4.03
CA VAL A 589 2.89 9.69 4.95
C VAL A 589 2.32 8.58 5.82
N PRO A 590 2.99 7.42 5.97
CA PRO A 590 2.56 6.31 6.82
C PRO A 590 2.22 6.71 8.25
N ALA A 591 1.35 5.91 8.87
CA ALA A 591 0.98 6.04 10.27
C ALA A 591 2.20 6.00 11.19
N ASP A 592 2.21 6.86 12.21
CA ASP A 592 3.19 6.81 13.29
C ASP A 592 2.57 6.39 14.64
N SER A 593 3.38 6.40 15.69
CA SER A 593 2.91 6.05 17.03
C SER A 593 1.91 7.04 17.63
N PHE A 594 1.90 8.30 17.19
CA PHE A 594 0.90 9.27 17.62
C PHE A 594 -0.44 8.98 16.97
N ASP A 595 -0.42 8.65 15.66
CA ASP A 595 -1.61 8.27 14.89
C ASP A 595 -2.28 7.07 15.60
N ALA A 596 -1.48 6.02 15.86
CA ALA A 596 -1.95 4.80 16.52
C ALA A 596 -2.48 5.04 17.94
N LYS A 597 -1.84 5.92 18.74
CA LYS A 597 -2.32 6.28 20.09
C LYS A 597 -3.68 6.98 20.07
N SER A 598 -4.05 7.59 18.94
CA SER A 598 -5.36 8.21 18.76
C SER A 598 -6.33 7.35 17.93
N GLY A 599 -5.95 6.09 17.69
CA GLY A 599 -6.78 5.06 17.08
C GLY A 599 -6.70 4.94 15.57
N ALA A 600 -5.82 5.71 14.92
CA ALA A 600 -5.53 5.55 13.50
C ALA A 600 -4.41 4.51 13.31
N ILE A 601 -4.80 3.27 12.99
CA ILE A 601 -3.89 2.14 12.75
C ILE A 601 -3.92 1.65 11.29
N LEU A 602 -4.85 2.16 10.48
CA LEU A 602 -4.98 1.89 9.05
C LEU A 602 -4.77 3.17 8.24
N ASP A 603 -4.22 3.06 7.03
CA ASP A 603 -3.86 4.24 6.22
C ASP A 603 -5.09 5.09 5.83
N CYS A 604 -6.26 4.46 5.63
CA CYS A 604 -7.50 5.17 5.32
C CYS A 604 -8.00 6.08 6.45
N GLU A 605 -7.49 5.93 7.66
CA GLU A 605 -7.88 6.71 8.85
C GLU A 605 -7.04 7.98 9.01
N LEU A 606 -5.83 7.99 8.44
CA LEU A 606 -4.83 9.03 8.67
C LEU A 606 -5.31 10.41 8.27
N SER A 607 -5.98 10.52 7.12
CA SER A 607 -6.41 11.82 6.62
C SER A 607 -7.40 12.49 7.58
N ALA A 608 -8.47 11.79 7.96
CA ALA A 608 -9.45 12.33 8.90
C ALA A 608 -8.83 12.66 10.26
N GLN A 609 -7.96 11.78 10.77
CA GLN A 609 -7.30 11.96 12.06
C GLN A 609 -6.37 13.18 12.07
N ARG A 610 -5.54 13.34 11.05
CA ARG A 610 -4.56 14.44 10.95
C ARG A 610 -5.24 15.79 10.69
N HIS A 611 -6.32 15.82 9.90
CA HIS A 611 -7.15 17.02 9.76
C HIS A 611 -7.78 17.43 11.09
N SER A 612 -8.27 16.47 11.88
CA SER A 612 -8.83 16.72 13.22
C SER A 612 -7.79 17.35 14.16
N TRP A 613 -6.55 16.84 14.17
CA TRP A 613 -5.46 17.44 14.93
C TRP A 613 -5.06 18.82 14.42
N HIS A 614 -4.93 18.99 13.10
CA HIS A 614 -4.59 20.27 12.53
C HIS A 614 -5.63 21.35 12.85
N ALA A 615 -6.92 20.98 12.88
CA ALA A 615 -7.99 21.88 13.32
C ALA A 615 -7.84 22.34 14.77
N MET A 616 -7.14 21.58 15.64
CA MET A 616 -6.84 22.02 17.00
C MET A 616 -5.91 23.24 17.05
N LEU A 617 -5.15 23.53 15.99
CA LEU A 617 -4.32 24.74 15.90
C LEU A 617 -5.13 26.03 15.73
N ALA A 618 -6.46 25.94 15.60
CA ALA A 618 -7.35 27.09 15.73
C ALA A 618 -7.35 27.67 17.16
N ASP A 619 -6.98 26.86 18.17
CA ASP A 619 -6.75 27.32 19.54
C ASP A 619 -5.42 28.09 19.63
N PRO A 620 -5.42 29.37 20.08
CA PRO A 620 -4.21 30.18 20.17
C PRO A 620 -3.11 29.58 21.04
N GLN A 621 -3.46 28.91 22.14
CA GLN A 621 -2.49 28.30 23.04
C GLN A 621 -1.81 27.10 22.36
N LYS A 622 -2.59 26.25 21.69
CA LYS A 622 -2.03 25.11 20.94
C LYS A 622 -1.17 25.55 19.77
N LYS A 623 -1.57 26.62 19.08
CA LYS A 623 -0.78 27.24 18.02
C LYS A 623 0.57 27.74 18.54
N LEU A 624 0.59 28.47 19.65
CA LEU A 624 1.83 28.96 20.27
C LEU A 624 2.75 27.80 20.68
N ILE A 625 2.21 26.73 21.26
CA ILE A 625 2.99 25.53 21.60
C ILE A 625 3.57 24.90 20.33
N PHE A 626 2.77 24.75 19.28
CA PHE A 626 3.24 24.18 18.01
C PHE A 626 4.35 25.01 17.37
N GLU A 627 4.22 26.34 17.36
CA GLU A 627 5.24 27.25 16.85
C GLU A 627 6.55 27.18 17.67
N ALA A 628 6.45 27.14 19.00
CA ALA A 628 7.60 26.98 19.87
C ALA A 628 8.33 25.64 19.65
N VAL A 629 7.57 24.55 19.48
CA VAL A 629 8.12 23.23 19.15
C VAL A 629 8.81 23.26 17.78
N LYS A 630 8.16 23.83 16.76
CA LYS A 630 8.76 23.99 15.42
C LYS A 630 10.08 24.76 15.49
N GLN A 631 10.11 25.85 16.26
CA GLN A 631 11.31 26.66 16.45
C GLN A 631 12.43 25.90 17.18
N HIS A 632 12.11 25.08 18.19
CA HIS A 632 13.09 24.28 18.93
C HIS A 632 13.84 23.25 18.05
N TYR A 633 13.17 22.74 17.03
CA TYR A 633 13.72 21.76 16.08
C TYR A 633 14.20 22.41 14.77
N TYR A 634 14.12 23.74 14.63
CA TYR A 634 14.58 24.43 13.43
C TYR A 634 16.08 24.23 13.19
N ARG A 635 16.45 24.03 11.92
CA ARG A 635 17.82 23.87 11.42
C ARG A 635 17.95 24.58 10.08
N THR A 636 19.11 25.12 9.79
CA THR A 636 19.39 25.91 8.59
C THR A 636 19.59 25.01 7.37
N THR A 637 19.36 25.54 6.16
CA THR A 637 19.61 24.82 4.91
C THR A 637 21.08 24.40 4.75
N ASP A 638 22.02 25.23 5.22
CA ASP A 638 23.45 24.92 5.14
C ASP A 638 23.83 23.70 5.99
N GLU A 639 23.29 23.59 7.22
CA GLU A 639 23.49 22.40 8.06
C GLU A 639 22.95 21.13 7.38
N HIS A 640 21.79 21.21 6.71
CA HIS A 640 21.26 20.07 5.94
C HIS A 640 22.15 19.71 4.74
N ARG A 641 22.71 20.73 4.06
CA ARG A 641 23.65 20.52 2.96
C ARG A 641 24.90 19.81 3.47
N GLU A 642 25.44 20.18 4.63
CA GLU A 642 26.60 19.52 5.24
C GLU A 642 26.35 18.02 5.49
N VAL A 643 25.13 17.64 5.90
CA VAL A 643 24.76 16.22 6.06
C VAL A 643 24.78 15.48 4.72
N VAL A 644 24.24 16.09 3.65
CA VAL A 644 24.31 15.50 2.29
C VAL A 644 25.76 15.33 1.84
N MET A 645 26.60 16.35 2.06
CA MET A 645 28.03 16.29 1.72
C MET A 645 28.76 15.21 2.52
N ALA A 646 28.47 15.07 3.81
CA ALA A 646 29.04 14.01 4.65
C ALA A 646 28.69 12.61 4.13
N LEU A 647 27.44 12.37 3.73
CA LEU A 647 27.02 11.08 3.16
C LEU A 647 27.76 10.78 1.84
N LEU A 648 27.86 11.77 0.95
CA LEU A 648 28.60 11.62 -0.31
C LEU A 648 30.09 11.34 -0.07
N ASN A 649 30.72 12.05 0.86
CA ASN A 649 32.11 11.82 1.27
C ASN A 649 32.33 10.41 1.85
N LYS A 650 31.28 9.80 2.40
CA LYS A 650 31.26 8.41 2.89
C LYS A 650 30.77 7.41 1.85
N ARG A 651 30.70 7.79 0.57
CA ARG A 651 30.37 6.95 -0.59
C ARG A 651 28.93 6.44 -0.60
N ALA A 652 27.97 7.23 -0.12
CA ALA A 652 26.56 6.97 -0.39
C ALA A 652 26.30 6.95 -1.90
N ASP A 653 25.48 6.03 -2.40
CA ASP A 653 25.23 5.86 -3.83
C ASP A 653 24.36 7.00 -4.42
N PRO A 654 24.93 7.90 -5.24
CA PRO A 654 24.18 9.00 -5.85
C PRO A 654 23.27 8.56 -7.01
N ASN A 655 23.32 7.28 -7.40
CA ASN A 655 22.55 6.66 -8.48
C ASN A 655 21.53 5.63 -8.00
N ARG A 656 21.33 5.49 -6.69
CA ARG A 656 20.34 4.57 -6.11
C ARG A 656 18.96 4.84 -6.71
N ARG A 657 18.41 3.86 -7.43
CA ARG A 657 17.09 3.99 -8.07
C ARG A 657 15.95 3.79 -7.08
N TYR A 658 14.93 4.63 -7.16
CA TYR A 658 13.70 4.51 -6.37
C TYR A 658 12.48 5.08 -7.09
N PRO A 659 11.29 4.51 -6.86
CA PRO A 659 10.07 5.01 -7.48
C PRO A 659 9.70 6.39 -6.95
N ASP A 660 9.07 7.22 -7.79
CA ASP A 660 8.45 8.46 -7.33
C ASP A 660 7.38 8.19 -6.25
N PHE A 661 7.27 9.10 -5.29
CA PHE A 661 6.27 9.07 -4.23
C PHE A 661 4.82 9.15 -4.75
N ASN A 662 4.61 9.57 -6.00
CA ASN A 662 3.29 9.61 -6.63
C ASN A 662 2.91 8.31 -7.37
N GLY A 663 3.75 7.27 -7.31
CA GLY A 663 3.46 5.98 -7.96
C GLY A 663 3.56 6.01 -9.48
N HIS A 664 4.24 7.03 -10.04
CA HIS A 664 4.68 7.00 -11.43
C HIS A 664 5.81 5.98 -11.61
N ARG A 665 5.96 5.44 -12.83
CA ARG A 665 7.03 4.49 -13.16
C ARG A 665 8.41 5.13 -13.26
N ASP A 666 8.47 6.45 -13.13
CA ASP A 666 9.72 7.19 -13.13
C ASP A 666 10.56 6.75 -11.93
N LEU A 667 11.73 6.20 -12.22
CA LEU A 667 12.74 5.83 -11.23
C LEU A 667 13.71 6.98 -11.05
N TRP A 668 13.56 7.66 -9.93
CA TRP A 668 14.46 8.72 -9.49
C TRP A 668 15.78 8.15 -9.01
N THR A 669 16.80 9.01 -9.06
CA THR A 669 18.07 8.83 -8.34
C THR A 669 18.35 10.09 -7.54
N PRO A 670 19.19 10.04 -6.48
CA PRO A 670 19.65 11.24 -5.78
C PRO A 670 20.20 12.31 -6.73
N THR A 671 20.92 11.92 -7.79
CA THR A 671 21.44 12.83 -8.81
C THR A 671 20.32 13.52 -9.60
N LEU A 672 19.29 12.77 -10.03
CA LEU A 672 18.12 13.35 -10.70
C LEU A 672 17.33 14.27 -9.76
N PHE A 673 17.19 13.88 -8.49
CA PHE A 673 16.50 14.69 -7.49
C PHE A 673 17.26 15.98 -7.18
N ALA A 674 18.60 15.97 -7.14
CA ALA A 674 19.40 17.19 -7.01
C ALA A 674 19.15 18.18 -8.18
N ALA A 675 18.89 17.68 -9.38
CA ALA A 675 18.53 18.52 -10.52
C ALA A 675 17.14 19.17 -10.36
N GLN A 676 16.18 18.48 -9.74
CA GLN A 676 14.89 19.06 -9.35
C GLN A 676 15.04 20.06 -8.22
N LEU A 677 15.87 19.76 -7.22
CA LEU A 677 16.12 20.60 -6.05
C LEU A 677 16.67 21.98 -6.48
N GLY A 678 17.61 21.97 -7.44
CA GLY A 678 18.19 23.19 -8.00
C GLY A 678 19.34 23.79 -7.18
N ASP A 679 19.83 23.08 -6.15
CA ASP A 679 21.03 23.46 -5.40
C ASP A 679 22.28 23.07 -6.21
N LEU A 680 23.01 24.08 -6.70
CA LEU A 680 24.15 23.90 -7.61
C LEU A 680 25.32 23.16 -6.94
N ASP A 681 25.53 23.38 -5.65
CA ASP A 681 26.64 22.75 -4.92
C ASP A 681 26.35 21.27 -4.70
N VAL A 682 25.10 20.94 -4.38
CA VAL A 682 24.66 19.55 -4.22
C VAL A 682 24.77 18.77 -5.54
N ILE A 683 24.29 19.30 -6.67
CA ILE A 683 24.40 18.56 -7.95
C ILE A 683 25.86 18.36 -8.38
N LYS A 684 26.73 19.36 -8.14
CA LYS A 684 28.17 19.23 -8.38
C LYS A 684 28.79 18.14 -7.52
N ALA A 685 28.47 18.12 -6.23
CA ALA A 685 28.95 17.11 -5.30
C ALA A 685 28.44 15.70 -5.65
N MET A 686 27.18 15.56 -6.06
CA MET A 686 26.60 14.29 -6.53
C MET A 686 27.39 13.74 -7.72
N ILE A 687 27.66 14.58 -8.73
CA ILE A 687 28.43 14.17 -9.92
C ILE A 687 29.88 13.84 -9.55
N ALA A 688 30.52 14.64 -8.70
CA ALA A 688 31.87 14.37 -8.21
C ALA A 688 31.97 13.04 -7.43
N ALA A 689 30.88 12.63 -6.76
CA ALA A 689 30.76 11.35 -6.06
C ALA A 689 30.39 10.17 -6.99
N GLY A 690 30.34 10.37 -8.32
CA GLY A 690 30.01 9.32 -9.30
C GLY A 690 28.54 9.31 -9.74
N GLY A 691 27.77 10.35 -9.41
CA GLY A 691 26.40 10.55 -9.88
C GLY A 691 26.34 10.70 -11.39
N ASN A 692 25.44 9.97 -12.03
CA ASN A 692 25.23 10.01 -13.47
C ASN A 692 24.01 10.88 -13.79
N PRO A 693 24.20 12.12 -14.27
CA PRO A 693 23.10 13.03 -14.60
C PRO A 693 22.34 12.60 -15.86
N TRP A 694 22.84 11.60 -16.59
CA TRP A 694 22.28 11.14 -17.86
C TRP A 694 21.42 9.89 -17.74
N LEU A 695 21.24 9.34 -16.53
CA LEU A 695 20.26 8.27 -16.30
C LEU A 695 18.86 8.77 -16.63
N SER A 696 18.10 7.97 -17.38
CA SER A 696 16.68 8.25 -17.63
C SER A 696 15.85 7.90 -16.41
N LEU A 697 14.77 8.67 -16.19
CA LEU A 697 13.68 8.30 -15.30
C LEU A 697 12.99 6.99 -15.76
N ASP A 698 13.03 6.66 -17.05
CA ASP A 698 12.47 5.40 -17.56
C ASP A 698 13.56 4.31 -17.60
N GLU A 699 13.37 3.23 -16.84
CA GLU A 699 14.26 2.06 -16.84
C GLU A 699 14.13 1.22 -18.11
N ASP A 700 12.93 1.16 -18.68
CA ASP A 700 12.58 0.28 -19.80
C ASP A 700 12.77 0.97 -21.16
N SER A 701 12.75 2.31 -21.19
CA SER A 701 13.11 3.15 -22.34
C SER A 701 14.29 4.07 -22.00
N PRO A 702 15.52 3.55 -21.83
CA PRO A 702 16.69 4.36 -21.52
C PRO A 702 17.08 5.33 -22.67
N ARG A 703 16.37 5.29 -23.80
CA ARG A 703 16.50 6.25 -24.92
C ARG A 703 15.61 7.49 -24.77
N ASP A 704 14.63 7.47 -23.86
CA ASP A 704 13.87 8.68 -23.51
C ASP A 704 14.80 9.62 -22.74
N GLU A 705 15.00 10.84 -23.25
CA GLU A 705 15.93 11.83 -22.68
C GLU A 705 15.42 12.48 -21.37
N LYS A 706 14.61 11.78 -20.58
CA LYS A 706 14.10 12.23 -19.28
C LYS A 706 15.17 12.12 -18.18
N ASN A 707 16.29 12.77 -18.38
CA ASN A 707 17.45 12.77 -17.49
C ASN A 707 17.54 14.06 -16.65
N ALA A 708 18.66 14.30 -15.94
CA ALA A 708 18.83 15.45 -15.06
C ALA A 708 18.65 16.79 -15.78
N LEU A 709 19.07 16.90 -17.05
CA LEU A 709 18.90 18.12 -17.83
C LEU A 709 17.42 18.38 -18.11
N TRP A 710 16.69 17.34 -18.52
CA TRP A 710 15.24 17.42 -18.71
C TRP A 710 14.51 17.80 -17.41
N VAL A 711 14.90 17.19 -16.28
CA VAL A 711 14.35 17.53 -14.95
C VAL A 711 14.65 18.99 -14.61
N ALA A 712 15.90 19.43 -14.71
CA ALA A 712 16.30 20.81 -14.39
C ALA A 712 15.56 21.84 -15.26
N VAL A 713 15.36 21.56 -16.55
CA VAL A 713 14.55 22.40 -17.45
C VAL A 713 13.08 22.42 -17.01
N SER A 714 12.51 21.26 -16.72
CA SER A 714 11.10 21.12 -16.31
C SER A 714 10.79 21.88 -15.02
N TYR A 715 11.75 21.89 -14.08
CA TYR A 715 11.66 22.62 -12.81
C TYR A 715 12.29 24.03 -12.85
N LYS A 716 12.69 24.52 -14.03
CA LYS A 716 13.24 25.88 -14.25
C LYS A 716 14.47 26.21 -13.40
N ARG A 717 15.38 25.24 -13.25
CA ARG A 717 16.62 25.36 -12.47
C ARG A 717 17.80 25.86 -13.32
N HIS A 718 17.77 27.15 -13.67
CA HIS A 718 18.70 27.77 -14.63
C HIS A 718 20.18 27.49 -14.36
N SER A 719 20.64 27.67 -13.11
CA SER A 719 22.05 27.43 -12.73
C SER A 719 22.49 25.97 -12.93
N VAL A 720 21.60 25.02 -12.64
CA VAL A 720 21.84 23.59 -12.86
C VAL A 720 21.84 23.27 -14.36
N VAL A 721 20.91 23.85 -15.12
CA VAL A 721 20.86 23.71 -16.59
C VAL A 721 22.19 24.18 -17.21
N GLU A 722 22.64 25.38 -16.89
CA GLU A 722 23.92 25.92 -17.39
C GLU A 722 25.08 24.98 -17.09
N TYR A 723 25.18 24.49 -15.86
CA TYR A 723 26.23 23.56 -15.47
C TYR A 723 26.14 22.22 -16.23
N LEU A 724 24.96 21.60 -16.33
CA LEU A 724 24.79 20.34 -17.05
C LEU A 724 25.10 20.48 -18.55
N LEU A 725 24.81 21.64 -19.17
CA LEU A 725 25.18 21.92 -20.56
C LEU A 725 26.71 21.93 -20.76
N THR A 726 27.49 22.33 -19.75
CA THR A 726 28.96 22.27 -19.83
C THR A 726 29.51 20.84 -19.88
N LEU A 727 28.73 19.85 -19.42
CA LEU A 727 29.12 18.43 -19.39
C LEU A 727 28.71 17.66 -20.66
N LEU A 728 27.91 18.26 -21.55
CA LEU A 728 27.50 17.61 -22.82
C LEU A 728 28.66 17.24 -23.76
N PRO A 729 29.73 18.05 -23.92
CA PRO A 729 30.86 17.69 -24.78
C PRO A 729 31.54 16.38 -24.37
N GLU A 730 31.57 16.06 -23.07
CA GLU A 730 32.20 14.85 -22.52
C GLU A 730 31.38 13.58 -22.79
N ARG A 731 30.07 13.71 -23.10
CA ARG A 731 29.18 12.61 -23.47
C ARG A 731 29.39 12.13 -24.92
N ALA A 732 29.91 12.97 -25.80
CA ALA A 732 30.14 12.59 -27.20
C ALA A 732 31.42 11.75 -27.41
N THR A 733 32.28 11.70 -26.39
CA THR A 733 33.60 11.04 -26.42
C THR A 733 33.69 9.73 -25.64
N ASN A 734 32.66 9.38 -24.87
CA ASN A 734 32.49 8.11 -24.13
C ASN A 734 31.26 7.37 -24.66
#